data_AF-A0A2B7WW73-F1
#
_entry.id   AF-A0A2B7WW73-F1
#
_cell.length_a   1.000
_cell.length_b   1.000
_cell.length_c   1.000
_cell.angle_alpha   90.00
_cell.angle_beta   90.00
_cell.angle_gamma   90.00
#
_symmetry.space_group_name_H-M   'P 1'
#
loop_
_entity.id
_entity.type
_entity.pdbx_description
1 polymer ?
#
loop_
_entity_poly.entity_id
_entity_poly.type
_entity_poly.pdbx_seq_one_letter_code
_entity_poly.pdbx_strand_id
1 'polypeptide(L)'
;MSSFAPLDLSVANGPADKKRIAYFYDSDVGNYAYVAGHPMKPHRIRMAHSLVMNYGLYKKMEIYRAKPANKFEMTQFHTDEYIDFLAKVTPDNMDSYAKEQSRYNVGDDCPVFDGLFEFCGISAGGSMEGAARLNRNKCDIAVNWAGGLHHAKKSEASGFCYVNDIVLGILELLRFKQRVLYVDIDVHHGDGVEEAFYTTDRVMTVSFHKYGEYFPGTGELRDIGVGAGKHYAVNFPLRDGIDDVSYKGIFEPVIKHVMEWYRPEAVVLQCGGDSLSGDRLGCFNLSMRGHANCVKYVRSFGIPTMIVGGGGYTMRNVARTWCFETGILVGEQLGTELPYNDYYEYFSPDYELDVRPSNMDNANSKEYLDKIRIQVIENLKRTAFAPSVQMTDVPRGPLLDGMDDEADAILDDLDEDENKDTRFTKRRFDQYIEKEGELSDSEDEEEQAANGIRPQPGVIKRRNQVNYRNLDGGDSGADSGLVTPREESSLPDEDAGLDEKMEDAEEAEPEAEIETQDKGSPSPQEPATRSESRMDADDVSTSERNDAVAAPPAAGEDEPSESAPLSTRESIVPETTTDMDTMMEDAPPEEPTTAATTNTTSEAPKVPEEEPRKATPPKSPSAEALPPAAPAEPTQPAPAPAAAEPAGPSETAAVADTEAPPAPAATKEEPLKQEEKDDEPEL
;
A
#
# COMPACT_ATOMS: atom_id res chain seq x y z
N MET A 1 6.26 -36.73 8.75
CA MET A 1 5.13 -35.77 8.92
C MET A 1 5.57 -34.72 9.92
N SER A 2 5.76 -33.48 9.50
CA SER A 2 5.99 -32.34 10.40
C SER A 2 5.17 -31.15 9.88
N SER A 3 3.97 -31.00 10.42
CA SER A 3 3.09 -29.88 10.10
C SER A 3 3.67 -28.57 10.64
N PHE A 4 3.31 -27.46 10.01
CA PHE A 4 3.46 -26.15 10.65
C PHE A 4 2.58 -26.09 11.92
N ALA A 5 2.90 -25.16 12.83
CA ALA A 5 2.20 -25.03 14.10
C ALA A 5 0.72 -24.64 13.87
N PRO A 6 -0.23 -25.17 14.66
CA PRO A 6 -1.63 -24.76 14.59
C PRO A 6 -1.79 -23.28 14.95
N LEU A 7 -2.88 -22.67 14.46
CA LEU A 7 -3.14 -21.23 14.57
C LEU A 7 -3.37 -20.70 15.99
N ASP A 8 -3.43 -21.57 17.01
CA ASP A 8 -3.72 -21.20 18.39
C ASP A 8 -2.51 -21.39 19.32
N LEU A 9 -1.80 -20.27 19.54
CA LEU A 9 -0.93 -20.08 20.69
C LEU A 9 -1.36 -18.80 21.38
N SER A 10 -2.06 -18.95 22.50
CA SER A 10 -2.47 -17.86 23.39
C SER A 10 -1.25 -17.24 24.07
N VAL A 11 -0.61 -16.29 23.38
CA VAL A 11 0.39 -15.43 24.03
C VAL A 11 -0.34 -14.59 25.07
N ALA A 12 0.14 -14.66 26.31
CA ALA A 12 -0.51 -14.07 27.47
C ALA A 12 -0.78 -12.57 27.28
N ASN A 13 -1.96 -12.13 27.71
CA ASN A 13 -2.29 -10.72 27.84
C ASN A 13 -1.33 -10.07 28.86
N GLY A 14 -0.29 -9.41 28.35
CA GLY A 14 0.31 -8.29 29.06
C GLY A 14 -0.75 -7.20 29.31
N PRO A 15 -0.48 -6.24 30.21
CA PRO A 15 -1.42 -5.15 30.47
C PRO A 15 -1.73 -4.44 29.15
N ALA A 16 -3.01 -4.47 28.75
CA ALA A 16 -3.43 -3.92 27.47
C ALA A 16 -3.34 -2.39 27.51
N ASP A 17 -2.24 -1.83 27.00
CA ASP A 17 -2.16 -0.42 26.67
C ASP A 17 -3.30 -0.09 25.71
N LYS A 18 -4.24 0.73 26.19
CA LYS A 18 -5.40 1.18 25.44
C LYS A 18 -4.94 2.18 24.38
N LYS A 19 -4.49 1.65 23.24
CA LYS A 19 -4.16 2.45 22.06
C LYS A 19 -5.34 3.33 21.67
N ARG A 20 -5.06 4.61 21.42
CA ARG A 20 -6.03 5.61 20.94
C ARG A 20 -6.23 5.39 19.45
N ILE A 21 -7.46 5.12 19.06
CA ILE A 21 -7.83 4.81 17.68
C ILE A 21 -8.67 5.95 17.13
N ALA A 22 -8.23 6.55 16.03
CA ALA A 22 -9.02 7.47 15.24
C ALA A 22 -9.59 6.70 14.04
N TYR A 23 -10.90 6.76 13.85
CA TYR A 23 -11.63 6.08 12.78
C TYR A 23 -12.29 7.12 11.87
N PHE A 24 -11.98 7.11 10.58
CA PHE A 24 -12.45 8.08 9.61
C PHE A 24 -13.59 7.50 8.78
N TYR A 25 -14.70 8.23 8.74
CA TYR A 25 -15.86 7.88 7.94
C TYR A 25 -16.66 9.12 7.55
N ASP A 26 -17.12 9.13 6.31
CA ASP A 26 -18.07 10.10 5.78
C ASP A 26 -19.35 9.35 5.36
N SER A 27 -20.53 9.89 5.68
CA SER A 27 -21.81 9.28 5.30
C SER A 27 -22.00 9.14 3.80
N ASP A 28 -21.36 10.03 3.04
CA ASP A 28 -21.65 10.22 1.64
C ASP A 28 -20.84 9.22 0.77
N VAL A 29 -19.75 8.67 1.31
CA VAL A 29 -18.89 7.68 0.63
C VAL A 29 -19.64 6.44 0.14
N GLY A 30 -20.68 6.01 0.88
CA GLY A 30 -21.48 4.83 0.56
C GLY A 30 -22.60 5.07 -0.47
N ASN A 31 -22.75 6.30 -0.95
CA ASN A 31 -23.77 6.72 -1.90
C ASN A 31 -23.22 6.84 -3.33
N TYR A 32 -21.91 7.07 -3.49
CA TYR A 32 -21.27 7.05 -4.82
C TYR A 32 -21.35 5.66 -5.44
N ALA A 33 -21.68 5.64 -6.73
CA ALA A 33 -21.84 4.41 -7.51
C ALA A 33 -21.02 4.51 -8.79
N TYR A 34 -20.16 3.50 -9.00
CA TYR A 34 -19.57 3.24 -10.31
C TYR A 34 -20.68 2.80 -11.29
N VAL A 35 -20.37 2.79 -12.59
CA VAL A 35 -21.33 2.43 -13.65
C VAL A 35 -21.97 1.05 -13.43
N ALA A 36 -23.17 0.87 -13.97
CA ALA A 36 -23.94 -0.35 -13.79
C ALA A 36 -23.17 -1.60 -14.23
N GLY A 37 -23.06 -2.58 -13.34
CA GLY A 37 -22.30 -3.83 -13.56
C GLY A 37 -20.87 -3.81 -13.02
N HIS A 38 -20.30 -2.64 -12.71
CA HIS A 38 -18.93 -2.52 -12.22
C HIS A 38 -18.72 -3.25 -10.86
N PRO A 39 -17.56 -3.91 -10.65
CA PRO A 39 -17.30 -4.68 -9.43
C PRO A 39 -17.03 -3.78 -8.20
N MET A 40 -16.42 -2.60 -8.37
CA MET A 40 -16.13 -1.68 -7.27
C MET A 40 -17.44 -1.05 -6.75
N LYS A 41 -17.70 -1.23 -5.45
CA LYS A 41 -18.93 -0.74 -4.80
C LYS A 41 -18.61 -0.04 -3.48
N PRO A 42 -18.49 1.30 -3.46
CA PRO A 42 -18.23 2.09 -2.24
C PRO A 42 -19.21 1.80 -1.09
N HIS A 43 -20.42 1.35 -1.41
CA HIS A 43 -21.42 0.88 -0.43
C HIS A 43 -20.90 -0.13 0.60
N ARG A 44 -19.88 -0.95 0.27
CA ARG A 44 -19.22 -1.87 1.22
C ARG A 44 -18.65 -1.17 2.46
N ILE A 45 -18.19 0.08 2.32
CA ILE A 45 -17.67 0.92 3.41
C ILE A 45 -18.81 1.27 4.39
N ARG A 46 -19.99 1.61 3.87
CA ARG A 46 -21.20 1.90 4.66
C ARG A 46 -21.75 0.65 5.36
N MET A 47 -21.67 -0.52 4.73
CA MET A 47 -21.98 -1.80 5.37
C MET A 47 -21.00 -2.10 6.52
N ALA A 48 -19.70 -1.93 6.31
CA ALA A 48 -18.68 -2.10 7.35
C ALA A 48 -18.91 -1.15 8.53
N HIS A 49 -19.20 0.13 8.25
CA HIS A 49 -19.53 1.12 9.27
C HIS A 49 -20.77 0.73 10.08
N SER A 50 -21.83 0.27 9.42
CA SER A 50 -23.06 -0.19 10.11
C SER A 50 -22.78 -1.36 11.06
N LEU A 51 -21.96 -2.33 10.67
CA LEU A 51 -21.53 -3.41 11.57
C LEU A 51 -20.71 -2.88 12.76
N VAL A 52 -19.72 -2.01 12.51
CA VAL A 52 -18.88 -1.37 13.54
C VAL A 52 -19.73 -0.61 14.58
N MET A 53 -20.77 0.09 14.12
CA MET A 53 -21.71 0.80 15.01
C MET A 53 -22.55 -0.18 15.84
N ASN A 54 -23.11 -1.23 15.22
CA ASN A 54 -24.02 -2.17 15.88
C ASN A 54 -23.30 -3.17 16.81
N TYR A 55 -22.03 -3.50 16.58
CA TYR A 55 -21.17 -4.17 17.56
C TYR A 55 -20.73 -3.26 18.72
N GLY A 56 -21.05 -1.96 18.68
CA GLY A 56 -20.73 -1.00 19.74
C GLY A 56 -19.26 -0.58 19.82
N LEU A 57 -18.46 -0.88 18.78
CA LEU A 57 -17.02 -0.55 18.73
C LEU A 57 -16.77 0.97 18.77
N TYR A 58 -17.72 1.77 18.25
CA TYR A 58 -17.67 3.24 18.31
C TYR A 58 -17.49 3.81 19.73
N LYS A 59 -17.84 3.07 20.78
CA LYS A 59 -17.68 3.50 22.18
C LYS A 59 -16.23 3.45 22.67
N LYS A 60 -15.32 2.91 21.87
CA LYS A 60 -13.94 2.57 22.25
C LYS A 60 -12.89 3.16 21.28
N MET A 61 -13.33 4.02 20.36
CA MET A 61 -12.49 4.75 19.41
C MET A 61 -13.12 6.11 19.08
N GLU A 62 -12.33 7.04 18.56
CA GLU A 62 -12.79 8.38 18.17
C GLU A 62 -13.20 8.38 16.69
N ILE A 63 -14.47 8.61 16.40
CA ILE A 63 -14.98 8.71 15.02
C ILE A 63 -14.85 10.15 14.52
N TYR A 64 -14.26 10.31 13.34
CA TYR A 64 -14.01 11.59 12.69
C TYR A 64 -14.59 11.61 11.27
N ARG A 65 -15.26 12.70 10.92
CA ARG A 65 -15.50 13.10 9.52
C ARG A 65 -14.31 13.94 9.08
N ALA A 66 -13.46 13.42 8.20
CA ALA A 66 -12.37 14.19 7.61
C ALA A 66 -12.94 15.29 6.70
N LYS A 67 -12.16 16.36 6.48
CA LYS A 67 -12.46 17.27 5.36
C LYS A 67 -12.04 16.57 4.06
N PRO A 68 -12.83 16.63 2.99
CA PRO A 68 -12.38 16.17 1.68
C PRO A 68 -11.09 16.90 1.29
N ALA A 69 -10.11 16.16 0.78
CA ALA A 69 -8.84 16.73 0.31
C ALA A 69 -9.09 17.72 -0.83
N ASN A 70 -8.39 18.85 -0.79
CA ASN A 70 -8.47 19.86 -1.83
C ASN A 70 -7.46 19.60 -2.96
N LYS A 71 -7.58 20.32 -4.09
CA LYS A 71 -6.69 20.16 -5.26
C LYS A 71 -5.21 20.25 -4.91
N PHE A 72 -4.81 21.27 -4.14
CA PHE A 72 -3.42 21.50 -3.74
C PHE A 72 -2.88 20.43 -2.77
N GLU A 73 -3.77 19.71 -2.07
CA GLU A 73 -3.39 18.54 -1.27
C GLU A 73 -3.14 17.34 -2.16
N MET A 74 -3.97 17.11 -3.18
CA MET A 74 -3.78 16.00 -4.13
C MET A 74 -2.54 16.20 -5.03
N THR A 75 -2.22 17.43 -5.43
CA THR A 75 -1.07 17.73 -6.30
C THR A 75 0.29 17.72 -5.58
N GLN A 76 0.34 17.37 -4.29
CA GLN A 76 1.59 17.02 -3.62
C GLN A 76 2.25 15.74 -4.21
N PHE A 77 1.44 14.86 -4.80
CA PHE A 77 1.92 13.71 -5.57
C PHE A 77 1.51 13.82 -7.04
N HIS A 78 0.21 13.99 -7.31
CA HIS A 78 -0.32 13.94 -8.66
C HIS A 78 0.02 15.19 -9.49
N THR A 79 0.04 15.07 -10.81
CA THR A 79 0.20 16.23 -11.69
C THR A 79 -0.99 17.16 -11.66
N ASP A 80 -0.74 18.48 -11.72
CA ASP A 80 -1.79 19.50 -11.65
C ASP A 80 -2.84 19.28 -12.75
N GLU A 81 -2.43 18.99 -13.99
CA GLU A 81 -3.36 18.80 -15.11
C GLU A 81 -4.27 17.57 -14.95
N TYR A 82 -3.80 16.53 -14.25
CA TYR A 82 -4.60 15.33 -13.96
C TYR A 82 -5.67 15.62 -12.91
N ILE A 83 -5.30 16.26 -11.80
CA ILE A 83 -6.25 16.66 -10.74
C ILE A 83 -7.25 17.70 -11.26
N ASP A 84 -6.80 18.62 -12.12
CA ASP A 84 -7.67 19.61 -12.73
C ASP A 84 -8.64 19.00 -13.76
N PHE A 85 -8.27 17.89 -14.41
CA PHE A 85 -9.17 17.08 -15.23
C PHE A 85 -10.20 16.32 -14.37
N LEU A 86 -9.77 15.58 -13.34
CA LEU A 86 -10.68 14.86 -12.44
C LEU A 86 -11.74 15.76 -11.79
N ALA A 87 -11.37 17.01 -11.50
CA ALA A 87 -12.28 18.01 -10.92
C ALA A 87 -13.19 18.73 -11.93
N LYS A 88 -13.02 18.51 -13.24
CA LYS A 88 -13.84 19.12 -14.31
C LYS A 88 -14.68 18.09 -15.06
N VAL A 89 -14.23 16.84 -15.11
CA VAL A 89 -14.91 15.77 -15.83
C VAL A 89 -16.18 15.35 -15.08
N THR A 90 -17.29 15.31 -15.80
CA THR A 90 -18.60 14.84 -15.32
C THR A 90 -19.25 13.96 -16.38
N PRO A 91 -20.23 13.12 -16.04
CA PRO A 91 -20.95 12.33 -17.04
C PRO A 91 -21.54 13.16 -18.18
N ASP A 92 -21.99 14.39 -17.90
CA ASP A 92 -22.60 15.30 -18.89
C ASP A 92 -21.58 15.89 -19.90
N ASN A 93 -20.29 15.93 -19.55
CA ASN A 93 -19.26 16.59 -20.37
C ASN A 93 -18.15 15.66 -20.87
N MET A 94 -18.20 14.37 -20.53
CA MET A 94 -17.13 13.39 -20.81
C MET A 94 -16.76 13.31 -22.29
N ASP A 95 -17.73 13.39 -23.20
CA ASP A 95 -17.49 13.41 -24.66
C ASP A 95 -16.57 14.56 -25.12
N SER A 96 -16.61 15.70 -24.41
CA SER A 96 -15.73 16.85 -24.69
C SER A 96 -14.29 16.63 -24.23
N TYR A 97 -14.07 15.69 -23.31
CA TYR A 97 -12.77 15.32 -22.73
C TYR A 97 -12.26 13.97 -23.21
N ALA A 98 -12.69 13.49 -24.38
CA ALA A 98 -12.30 12.15 -24.89
C ALA A 98 -10.78 11.96 -25.06
N LYS A 99 -10.02 13.03 -25.30
CA LYS A 99 -8.54 12.98 -25.40
C LYS A 99 -7.89 12.83 -24.03
N GLU A 100 -8.38 13.58 -23.06
CA GLU A 100 -7.95 13.59 -21.67
C GLU A 100 -8.28 12.26 -20.99
N GLN A 101 -9.49 11.72 -21.22
CA GLN A 101 -9.90 10.37 -20.82
C GLN A 101 -8.88 9.30 -21.28
N SER A 102 -8.54 9.28 -22.57
CA SER A 102 -7.53 8.36 -23.12
C SER A 102 -6.11 8.63 -22.61
N ARG A 103 -5.75 9.88 -22.31
CA ARG A 103 -4.42 10.25 -21.79
C ARG A 103 -4.23 9.85 -20.33
N TYR A 104 -5.29 9.93 -19.55
CA TYR A 104 -5.28 9.75 -18.10
C TYR A 104 -5.89 8.41 -17.66
N ASN A 105 -6.13 7.50 -18.62
CA ASN A 105 -6.68 6.16 -18.43
C ASN A 105 -8.01 6.15 -17.63
N VAL A 106 -8.88 7.12 -17.92
CA VAL A 106 -10.24 7.22 -17.37
C VAL A 106 -11.22 6.84 -18.49
N GLY A 107 -11.98 5.76 -18.30
CA GLY A 107 -12.71 5.08 -19.37
C GLY A 107 -13.28 3.74 -18.90
N ASP A 108 -12.81 2.63 -19.48
CA ASP A 108 -13.38 1.29 -19.28
C ASP A 108 -13.31 0.80 -17.82
N ASP A 109 -12.11 0.56 -17.29
CA ASP A 109 -11.93 0.09 -15.90
C ASP A 109 -12.15 1.22 -14.88
N CYS A 110 -11.79 2.45 -15.23
CA CYS A 110 -11.87 3.65 -14.39
C CYS A 110 -12.93 4.63 -14.94
N PRO A 111 -14.24 4.36 -14.81
CA PRO A 111 -15.30 5.14 -15.46
C PRO A 111 -15.61 6.47 -14.76
N VAL A 112 -15.96 7.48 -15.55
CA VAL A 112 -16.55 8.72 -15.02
C VAL A 112 -17.91 8.43 -14.39
N PHE A 113 -18.14 8.90 -13.18
CA PHE A 113 -19.43 8.85 -12.48
C PHE A 113 -19.71 10.16 -11.74
N ASP A 114 -20.96 10.37 -11.33
CA ASP A 114 -21.37 11.59 -10.63
C ASP A 114 -20.73 11.66 -9.22
N GLY A 115 -20.08 12.79 -8.91
CA GLY A 115 -19.35 12.99 -7.67
C GLY A 115 -17.99 12.26 -7.58
N LEU A 116 -17.35 11.93 -8.70
CA LEU A 116 -16.04 11.25 -8.74
C LEU A 116 -14.96 12.02 -7.96
N PHE A 117 -14.89 13.34 -8.12
CA PHE A 117 -13.88 14.16 -7.46
C PHE A 117 -14.09 14.21 -5.93
N GLU A 118 -15.35 14.29 -5.49
CA GLU A 118 -15.75 14.27 -4.09
C GLU A 118 -15.46 12.91 -3.43
N PHE A 119 -15.71 11.81 -4.14
CA PHE A 119 -15.30 10.46 -3.70
C PHE A 119 -13.79 10.38 -3.46
N CYS A 120 -12.98 10.87 -4.41
CA CYS A 120 -11.52 10.95 -4.28
C CYS A 120 -11.10 11.84 -3.10
N GLY A 121 -11.76 13.00 -2.94
CA GLY A 121 -11.53 13.93 -1.85
C GLY A 121 -11.78 13.31 -0.47
N ILE A 122 -12.90 12.59 -0.29
CA ILE A 122 -13.22 11.89 0.96
C ILE A 122 -12.16 10.81 1.28
N SER A 123 -11.79 10.01 0.28
CA SER A 123 -10.79 8.95 0.42
C SER A 123 -9.42 9.50 0.84
N ALA A 124 -8.88 10.45 0.07
CA ALA A 124 -7.60 11.11 0.34
C ALA A 124 -7.60 11.90 1.66
N GLY A 125 -8.67 12.64 1.94
CA GLY A 125 -8.81 13.45 3.15
C GLY A 125 -8.79 12.61 4.44
N GLY A 126 -9.39 11.41 4.41
CA GLY A 126 -9.33 10.44 5.52
C GLY A 126 -7.90 9.97 5.82
N SER A 127 -7.14 9.61 4.78
CA SER A 127 -5.76 9.11 4.93
C SER A 127 -4.79 10.24 5.33
N MET A 128 -4.90 11.42 4.73
CA MET A 128 -4.06 12.58 5.08
C MET A 128 -4.30 13.08 6.52
N GLU A 129 -5.55 13.23 6.95
CA GLU A 129 -5.85 13.67 8.32
C GLU A 129 -5.55 12.56 9.36
N GLY A 130 -5.59 11.28 8.95
CA GLY A 130 -5.09 10.15 9.73
C GLY A 130 -3.58 10.22 9.96
N ALA A 131 -2.80 10.37 8.88
CA ALA A 131 -1.36 10.60 8.94
C ALA A 131 -0.99 11.83 9.80
N ALA A 132 -1.69 12.95 9.62
CA ALA A 132 -1.48 14.16 10.40
C ALA A 132 -1.78 13.97 11.90
N ARG A 133 -2.77 13.13 12.28
CA ARG A 133 -3.01 12.76 13.69
C ARG A 133 -1.92 11.88 14.27
N LEU A 134 -1.40 10.91 13.50
CA LEU A 134 -0.29 10.05 13.91
C LEU A 134 1.00 10.87 14.14
N ASN A 135 1.33 11.78 13.21
CA ASN A 135 2.46 12.72 13.35
C ASN A 135 2.36 13.59 14.61
N ARG A 136 1.15 14.08 14.91
CA ARG A 136 0.87 14.90 16.10
C ARG A 136 0.72 14.08 17.38
N ASN A 137 0.98 12.77 17.34
CA ASN A 137 0.80 11.82 18.45
C ASN A 137 -0.60 11.91 19.11
N LYS A 138 -1.64 12.24 18.34
CA LYS A 138 -3.03 12.37 18.83
C LYS A 138 -3.75 11.02 18.89
N CYS A 139 -3.44 10.14 17.95
CA CYS A 139 -3.82 8.72 17.98
C CYS A 139 -2.56 7.85 17.83
N ASP A 140 -2.69 6.59 18.22
CA ASP A 140 -1.66 5.57 18.05
C ASP A 140 -1.98 4.69 16.82
N ILE A 141 -3.27 4.62 16.45
CA ILE A 141 -3.75 4.00 15.22
C ILE A 141 -4.77 4.94 14.53
N ALA A 142 -4.67 5.09 13.22
CA ALA A 142 -5.67 5.74 12.37
C ALA A 142 -6.28 4.70 11.43
N VAL A 143 -7.59 4.75 11.17
CA VAL A 143 -8.31 3.78 10.31
C VAL A 143 -9.15 4.52 9.28
N ASN A 144 -8.92 4.28 8.00
CA ASN A 144 -9.70 4.84 6.89
C ASN A 144 -10.08 3.74 5.88
N TRP A 145 -11.22 3.10 6.08
CA TRP A 145 -11.74 2.05 5.17
C TRP A 145 -12.18 2.57 3.79
N ALA A 146 -12.26 3.90 3.60
CA ALA A 146 -12.49 4.52 2.29
C ALA A 146 -11.19 4.74 1.48
N GLY A 147 -10.04 4.66 2.14
CA GLY A 147 -8.72 4.71 1.53
C GLY A 147 -8.24 3.34 1.03
N GLY A 148 -6.97 3.28 0.61
CA GLY A 148 -6.31 2.06 0.15
C GLY A 148 -6.25 1.93 -1.38
N LEU A 149 -6.40 3.04 -2.12
CA LEU A 149 -6.48 3.07 -3.58
C LEU A 149 -5.06 3.01 -4.20
N HIS A 150 -4.40 1.86 -4.01
CA HIS A 150 -2.97 1.67 -4.25
C HIS A 150 -2.51 1.69 -5.73
N HIS A 151 -3.41 1.52 -6.70
CA HIS A 151 -3.07 1.46 -8.13
C HIS A 151 -2.95 2.83 -8.81
N ALA A 152 -3.50 3.89 -8.20
CA ALA A 152 -3.49 5.23 -8.79
C ALA A 152 -2.05 5.73 -8.99
N LYS A 153 -1.76 6.20 -10.21
CA LYS A 153 -0.43 6.64 -10.64
C LYS A 153 -0.30 8.16 -10.52
N LYS A 154 0.89 8.68 -10.79
CA LYS A 154 1.15 10.13 -10.70
C LYS A 154 0.25 10.96 -11.63
N SER A 155 -0.06 10.44 -12.82
CA SER A 155 -0.75 11.18 -13.88
C SER A 155 -1.83 10.37 -14.59
N GLU A 156 -2.26 9.23 -14.06
CA GLU A 156 -3.30 8.39 -14.66
C GLU A 156 -4.03 7.56 -13.61
N ALA A 157 -5.29 7.22 -13.91
CA ALA A 157 -6.06 6.26 -13.13
C ALA A 157 -5.67 4.83 -13.51
N SER A 158 -5.83 3.88 -12.59
CA SER A 158 -5.58 2.46 -12.86
C SER A 158 -6.30 1.60 -11.83
N GLY A 159 -6.79 0.41 -12.20
CA GLY A 159 -7.35 -0.56 -11.24
C GLY A 159 -8.41 0.02 -10.29
N PHE A 160 -9.39 0.75 -10.83
CA PHE A 160 -10.44 1.45 -10.07
C PHE A 160 -9.96 2.62 -9.17
N CYS A 161 -8.69 2.98 -9.25
CA CYS A 161 -8.06 4.00 -8.41
C CYS A 161 -7.73 5.26 -9.23
N TYR A 162 -8.19 6.44 -8.77
CA TYR A 162 -7.91 7.74 -9.40
C TYR A 162 -6.86 8.53 -8.62
N VAL A 163 -7.09 8.73 -7.31
CA VAL A 163 -6.16 9.43 -6.41
C VAL A 163 -5.54 8.43 -5.44
N ASN A 164 -4.22 8.46 -5.30
CA ASN A 164 -3.47 7.57 -4.42
C ASN A 164 -3.42 8.15 -3.00
N ASP A 165 -4.48 7.89 -2.22
CA ASP A 165 -4.61 8.35 -0.83
C ASP A 165 -3.46 7.86 0.07
N ILE A 166 -2.90 6.69 -0.25
CA ILE A 166 -1.80 6.06 0.48
C ILE A 166 -0.52 6.86 0.32
N VAL A 167 -0.15 7.20 -0.92
CA VAL A 167 1.06 8.01 -1.21
C VAL A 167 0.94 9.39 -0.54
N LEU A 168 -0.22 10.04 -0.62
CA LEU A 168 -0.46 11.33 0.07
C LEU A 168 -0.35 11.20 1.60
N GLY A 169 -0.88 10.13 2.19
CA GLY A 169 -0.74 9.84 3.62
C GLY A 169 0.71 9.54 4.03
N ILE A 170 1.47 8.81 3.21
CA ILE A 170 2.90 8.54 3.43
C ILE A 170 3.72 9.84 3.33
N LEU A 171 3.44 10.71 2.35
CA LEU A 171 4.10 12.02 2.22
C LEU A 171 3.87 12.90 3.47
N GLU A 172 2.66 12.91 4.03
CA GLU A 172 2.39 13.58 5.30
C GLU A 172 3.18 12.94 6.46
N LEU A 173 3.22 11.60 6.58
CA LEU A 173 4.05 10.92 7.60
C LEU A 173 5.54 11.27 7.48
N LEU A 174 6.09 11.31 6.25
CA LEU A 174 7.49 11.63 5.97
C LEU A 174 7.92 13.05 6.37
N ARG A 175 6.99 13.93 6.76
CA ARG A 175 7.31 15.25 7.33
C ARG A 175 7.91 15.17 8.73
N PHE A 176 7.59 14.11 9.48
CA PHE A 176 8.03 13.91 10.88
C PHE A 176 8.68 12.54 11.13
N LYS A 177 8.50 11.58 10.22
CA LYS A 177 9.03 10.22 10.29
C LYS A 177 10.17 10.05 9.30
N GLN A 178 11.31 9.52 9.73
CA GLN A 178 12.43 9.31 8.80
C GLN A 178 12.22 8.11 7.90
N ARG A 179 11.67 7.02 8.45
CA ARG A 179 11.37 5.77 7.73
C ARG A 179 9.91 5.37 7.95
N VAL A 180 9.17 5.24 6.86
CA VAL A 180 7.79 4.72 6.85
C VAL A 180 7.80 3.33 6.22
N LEU A 181 7.08 2.38 6.81
CA LEU A 181 6.86 1.06 6.22
C LEU A 181 5.46 1.03 5.59
N TYR A 182 5.36 0.66 4.32
CA TYR A 182 4.12 0.29 3.66
C TYR A 182 4.02 -1.24 3.58
N VAL A 183 2.89 -1.79 4.04
CA VAL A 183 2.56 -3.22 3.94
C VAL A 183 1.23 -3.36 3.20
N ASP A 184 1.19 -4.27 2.23
CA ASP A 184 0.05 -4.49 1.34
C ASP A 184 -0.35 -5.97 1.35
N ILE A 185 -1.63 -6.24 1.69
CA ILE A 185 -2.22 -7.59 1.74
C ILE A 185 -3.41 -7.74 0.77
N ASP A 186 -3.58 -6.80 -0.16
CA ASP A 186 -4.45 -6.97 -1.32
C ASP A 186 -4.03 -8.18 -2.16
N VAL A 187 -4.95 -8.72 -2.97
CA VAL A 187 -4.58 -9.78 -3.92
C VAL A 187 -3.78 -9.23 -5.11
N HIS A 188 -3.89 -7.93 -5.40
CA HIS A 188 -3.16 -7.24 -6.47
C HIS A 188 -1.86 -6.61 -5.94
N HIS A 189 -0.87 -6.45 -6.82
CA HIS A 189 0.37 -5.76 -6.45
C HIS A 189 0.11 -4.25 -6.22
N GLY A 190 0.61 -3.70 -5.11
CA GLY A 190 0.51 -2.28 -4.72
C GLY A 190 1.39 -1.33 -5.56
N ASP A 191 1.26 -1.44 -6.87
CA ASP A 191 2.18 -0.94 -7.87
C ASP A 191 2.24 0.60 -7.97
N GLY A 192 1.16 1.32 -7.70
CA GLY A 192 1.16 2.79 -7.66
C GLY A 192 1.93 3.34 -6.45
N VAL A 193 1.87 2.64 -5.30
CA VAL A 193 2.64 3.02 -4.10
C VAL A 193 4.11 2.64 -4.24
N GLU A 194 4.39 1.47 -4.80
CA GLU A 194 5.76 1.04 -5.11
C GLU A 194 6.45 1.99 -6.11
N GLU A 195 5.79 2.32 -7.22
CA GLU A 195 6.32 3.25 -8.23
C GLU A 195 6.62 4.64 -7.64
N ALA A 196 5.73 5.16 -6.78
CA ALA A 196 5.90 6.47 -6.15
C ALA A 196 7.15 6.57 -5.26
N PHE A 197 7.59 5.47 -4.65
CA PHE A 197 8.72 5.43 -3.73
C PHE A 197 9.91 4.59 -4.22
N TYR A 198 9.86 4.09 -5.45
CA TYR A 198 10.80 3.13 -6.06
C TYR A 198 12.28 3.51 -6.04
N THR A 199 12.57 4.81 -5.82
CA THR A 199 13.91 5.41 -5.85
C THR A 199 14.43 5.85 -4.49
N THR A 200 13.65 5.74 -3.39
CA THR A 200 14.03 6.20 -2.04
C THR A 200 14.12 5.07 -1.01
N ASP A 201 15.02 5.24 -0.05
CA ASP A 201 15.23 4.42 1.14
C ASP A 201 14.36 4.85 2.34
N ARG A 202 13.64 5.97 2.25
CA ARG A 202 12.79 6.50 3.32
C ARG A 202 11.42 5.83 3.42
N VAL A 203 11.04 5.06 2.41
CA VAL A 203 9.83 4.24 2.40
C VAL A 203 10.23 2.84 1.95
N MET A 204 9.82 1.82 2.70
CA MET A 204 9.92 0.43 2.28
C MET A 204 8.53 -0.06 1.91
N THR A 205 8.36 -0.60 0.70
CA THR A 205 7.12 -1.25 0.25
C THR A 205 7.23 -2.75 0.41
N VAL A 206 6.20 -3.39 0.98
CA VAL A 206 6.12 -4.84 1.15
C VAL A 206 4.76 -5.33 0.69
N SER A 207 4.70 -6.11 -0.40
CA SER A 207 3.45 -6.58 -0.99
C SER A 207 3.40 -8.11 -1.14
N PHE A 208 2.24 -8.70 -0.80
CA PHE A 208 1.98 -10.14 -0.83
C PHE A 208 0.78 -10.47 -1.74
N HIS A 209 1.02 -10.49 -3.05
CA HIS A 209 0.00 -10.46 -4.10
C HIS A 209 0.08 -11.69 -5.04
N LYS A 210 -0.98 -11.94 -5.82
CA LYS A 210 -0.93 -12.93 -6.91
C LYS A 210 -0.04 -12.44 -8.04
N TYR A 211 0.81 -13.32 -8.56
CA TYR A 211 1.67 -13.04 -9.69
C TYR A 211 1.59 -14.11 -10.78
N GLY A 212 1.67 -13.69 -12.04
CA GLY A 212 1.46 -14.53 -13.23
C GLY A 212 0.03 -14.44 -13.74
N GLU A 213 -0.11 -14.00 -15.00
CA GLU A 213 -1.39 -13.74 -15.69
C GLU A 213 -2.44 -13.11 -14.77
N TYR A 214 -2.09 -11.94 -14.22
CA TYR A 214 -2.93 -11.18 -13.29
C TYR A 214 -2.61 -9.70 -13.36
N PHE A 215 -3.61 -8.87 -13.03
CA PHE A 215 -3.43 -7.42 -12.89
C PHE A 215 -2.63 -7.10 -11.61
N PRO A 216 -1.76 -6.08 -11.59
CA PRO A 216 -1.35 -5.19 -12.69
C PRO A 216 -0.20 -5.73 -13.57
N GLY A 217 0.33 -6.93 -13.28
CA GLY A 217 1.42 -7.55 -14.05
C GLY A 217 2.84 -7.17 -13.60
N THR A 218 2.98 -6.35 -12.56
CA THR A 218 4.25 -5.99 -11.89
C THR A 218 4.42 -6.79 -10.58
N GLY A 219 5.48 -6.54 -9.79
CA GLY A 219 5.71 -7.22 -8.51
C GLY A 219 6.47 -8.56 -8.61
N GLU A 220 7.33 -8.75 -9.62
CA GLU A 220 8.19 -9.95 -9.67
C GLU A 220 9.12 -9.98 -8.43
N LEU A 221 9.54 -11.16 -7.97
CA LEU A 221 10.57 -11.34 -6.92
C LEU A 221 11.93 -10.67 -7.24
N ARG A 222 12.14 -10.25 -8.49
CA ARG A 222 13.33 -9.49 -8.91
C ARG A 222 13.13 -7.98 -8.81
N ASP A 223 11.90 -7.54 -8.62
CA ASP A 223 11.52 -6.16 -8.44
C ASP A 223 11.87 -5.72 -7.02
N ILE A 224 12.95 -4.94 -6.91
CA ILE A 224 13.63 -4.62 -5.65
C ILE A 224 13.97 -3.13 -5.53
N GLY A 225 13.41 -2.26 -6.38
CA GLY A 225 13.71 -0.83 -6.39
C GLY A 225 15.06 -0.49 -7.02
N VAL A 226 15.30 0.79 -7.26
CA VAL A 226 16.48 1.32 -7.96
C VAL A 226 17.10 2.52 -7.25
N GLY A 227 18.35 2.86 -7.58
CA GLY A 227 19.05 3.97 -6.93
C GLY A 227 19.18 3.74 -5.43
N ALA A 228 18.77 4.72 -4.62
CA ALA A 228 18.74 4.62 -3.16
C ALA A 228 17.64 3.67 -2.65
N GLY A 229 16.51 3.56 -3.36
CA GLY A 229 15.41 2.63 -3.05
C GLY A 229 15.70 1.15 -3.36
N LYS A 230 16.92 0.82 -3.80
CA LYS A 230 17.30 -0.57 -4.06
C LYS A 230 17.37 -1.37 -2.75
N HIS A 231 16.70 -2.51 -2.74
CA HIS A 231 16.38 -3.36 -1.59
C HIS A 231 15.30 -2.81 -0.63
N TYR A 232 14.61 -1.71 -0.99
CA TYR A 232 13.48 -1.15 -0.24
C TYR A 232 12.10 -1.44 -0.87
N ALA A 233 12.04 -1.99 -2.08
CA ALA A 233 10.85 -2.68 -2.58
C ALA A 233 10.96 -4.19 -2.30
N VAL A 234 9.89 -4.78 -1.77
CA VAL A 234 9.87 -6.15 -1.25
C VAL A 234 8.62 -6.90 -1.72
N ASN A 235 8.79 -7.65 -2.80
CA ASN A 235 7.69 -8.35 -3.45
C ASN A 235 7.68 -9.86 -3.13
N PHE A 236 6.52 -10.34 -2.68
CA PHE A 236 6.26 -11.76 -2.43
C PHE A 236 5.20 -12.28 -3.43
N PRO A 237 5.60 -12.72 -4.63
CA PRO A 237 4.67 -13.23 -5.63
C PRO A 237 4.08 -14.58 -5.24
N LEU A 238 2.75 -14.68 -5.27
CA LEU A 238 1.96 -15.85 -4.87
C LEU A 238 1.16 -16.43 -6.03
N ARG A 239 0.67 -17.66 -5.84
CA ARG A 239 -0.25 -18.38 -6.71
C ARG A 239 -1.63 -18.52 -6.05
N ASP A 240 -2.57 -19.04 -6.83
CA ASP A 240 -3.95 -19.28 -6.42
C ASP A 240 -4.10 -20.14 -5.15
N GLY A 241 -5.18 -19.89 -4.42
CA GLY A 241 -5.65 -20.77 -3.34
C GLY A 241 -4.82 -20.74 -2.06
N ILE A 242 -3.96 -19.74 -1.82
CA ILE A 242 -3.20 -19.65 -0.57
C ILE A 242 -4.11 -19.63 0.66
N ASP A 243 -3.78 -20.45 1.65
CA ASP A 243 -4.53 -20.64 2.89
C ASP A 243 -3.89 -19.89 4.08
N ASP A 244 -4.68 -19.70 5.14
CA ASP A 244 -4.29 -19.02 6.38
C ASP A 244 -2.95 -19.48 6.98
N VAL A 245 -2.68 -20.79 6.97
CA VAL A 245 -1.48 -21.36 7.61
C VAL A 245 -0.24 -21.05 6.78
N SER A 246 -0.35 -21.19 5.45
CA SER A 246 0.72 -20.83 4.52
C SER A 246 0.99 -19.33 4.53
N TYR A 247 -0.05 -18.49 4.47
CA TYR A 247 0.07 -17.03 4.46
C TYR A 247 0.71 -16.52 5.75
N LYS A 248 0.27 -17.00 6.93
CA LYS A 248 0.92 -16.69 8.20
C LYS A 248 2.39 -17.13 8.23
N GLY A 249 2.69 -18.30 7.68
CA GLY A 249 4.03 -18.88 7.62
C GLY A 249 5.04 -18.11 6.76
N ILE A 250 4.57 -17.20 5.89
CA ILE A 250 5.41 -16.26 5.11
C ILE A 250 5.34 -14.83 5.65
N PHE A 251 4.16 -14.35 6.04
CA PHE A 251 3.93 -12.97 6.45
C PHE A 251 4.68 -12.62 7.75
N GLU A 252 4.49 -13.41 8.82
CA GLU A 252 5.13 -13.11 10.11
C GLU A 252 6.66 -13.13 10.01
N PRO A 253 7.31 -14.13 9.38
CA PRO A 253 8.77 -14.09 9.21
C PRO A 253 9.28 -12.95 8.35
N VAL A 254 8.61 -12.58 7.25
CA VAL A 254 9.07 -11.46 6.39
C VAL A 254 8.93 -10.14 7.13
N ILE A 255 7.75 -9.84 7.67
CA ILE A 255 7.50 -8.59 8.41
C ILE A 255 8.38 -8.49 9.67
N LYS A 256 8.71 -9.61 10.33
CA LYS A 256 9.69 -9.61 11.42
C LYS A 256 11.05 -9.05 11.00
N HIS A 257 11.64 -9.58 9.93
CA HIS A 257 12.96 -9.14 9.46
C HIS A 257 12.93 -7.69 8.95
N VAL A 258 11.84 -7.29 8.29
CA VAL A 258 11.57 -5.89 7.93
C VAL A 258 11.63 -4.99 9.17
N MET A 259 10.86 -5.29 10.22
CA MET A 259 10.84 -4.48 11.44
C MET A 259 12.20 -4.44 12.15
N GLU A 260 12.93 -5.56 12.19
CA GLU A 260 14.24 -5.67 12.85
C GLU A 260 15.37 -4.88 12.13
N TRP A 261 15.37 -4.88 10.79
CA TRP A 261 16.43 -4.28 9.97
C TRP A 261 16.09 -2.87 9.48
N TYR A 262 14.92 -2.67 8.89
CA TYR A 262 14.48 -1.36 8.38
C TYR A 262 14.05 -0.39 9.49
N ARG A 263 13.53 -0.91 10.62
CA ARG A 263 13.18 -0.13 11.82
C ARG A 263 12.32 1.11 11.50
N PRO A 264 11.10 0.94 10.98
CA PRO A 264 10.21 2.06 10.65
C PRO A 264 9.73 2.80 11.91
N GLU A 265 9.38 4.08 11.75
CA GLU A 265 8.85 4.96 12.80
C GLU A 265 7.32 5.18 12.69
N ALA A 266 6.75 4.75 11.56
CA ALA A 266 5.32 4.64 11.29
C ALA A 266 5.08 3.51 10.28
N VAL A 267 3.90 2.89 10.35
CA VAL A 267 3.46 1.83 9.43
C VAL A 267 2.17 2.27 8.73
N VAL A 268 2.06 2.00 7.44
CA VAL A 268 0.81 2.06 6.68
C VAL A 268 0.49 0.65 6.22
N LEU A 269 -0.62 0.10 6.68
CA LEU A 269 -1.11 -1.23 6.30
C LEU A 269 -2.37 -1.06 5.45
N GLN A 270 -2.26 -1.43 4.18
CA GLN A 270 -3.39 -1.62 3.28
C GLN A 270 -4.02 -2.97 3.62
N CYS A 271 -5.36 -3.01 3.71
CA CYS A 271 -6.15 -4.17 4.12
C CYS A 271 -7.20 -4.51 3.04
N GLY A 272 -6.71 -4.75 1.83
CA GLY A 272 -7.49 -5.21 0.67
C GLY A 272 -8.31 -6.45 1.01
N GLY A 273 -9.60 -6.40 0.71
CA GLY A 273 -10.58 -7.43 1.07
C GLY A 273 -10.84 -8.47 -0.03
N ASP A 274 -10.10 -8.43 -1.14
CA ASP A 274 -10.16 -9.40 -2.25
C ASP A 274 -9.18 -10.56 -2.11
N SER A 275 -8.18 -10.46 -1.22
CA SER A 275 -7.39 -11.61 -0.78
C SER A 275 -8.20 -12.62 0.06
N LEU A 276 -9.46 -12.32 0.38
CA LEU A 276 -10.40 -13.20 1.07
C LEU A 276 -10.97 -14.31 0.17
N SER A 277 -11.24 -15.46 0.79
CA SER A 277 -11.99 -16.57 0.19
C SER A 277 -13.38 -16.13 -0.30
N GLY A 278 -13.72 -16.55 -1.51
CA GLY A 278 -15.01 -16.25 -2.14
C GLY A 278 -15.19 -14.78 -2.56
N ASP A 279 -14.10 -14.06 -2.80
CA ASP A 279 -14.15 -12.83 -3.55
C ASP A 279 -14.57 -13.05 -5.03
N ARG A 280 -14.92 -11.98 -5.76
CA ARG A 280 -15.36 -12.04 -7.16
C ARG A 280 -14.22 -11.94 -8.17
N LEU A 281 -13.12 -11.26 -7.82
CA LEU A 281 -11.95 -11.06 -8.68
C LEU A 281 -10.69 -11.71 -8.09
N GLY A 282 -10.58 -11.73 -6.76
CA GLY A 282 -9.53 -12.42 -6.04
C GLY A 282 -9.67 -13.95 -6.07
N CYS A 283 -8.54 -14.64 -6.15
CA CYS A 283 -8.46 -16.12 -6.20
C CYS A 283 -7.52 -16.69 -5.10
N PHE A 284 -7.44 -15.99 -3.96
CA PHE A 284 -6.87 -16.50 -2.72
C PHE A 284 -7.94 -17.21 -1.87
N ASN A 285 -7.53 -17.92 -0.82
CA ASN A 285 -8.40 -18.71 0.03
C ASN A 285 -8.30 -18.32 1.52
N LEU A 286 -8.00 -17.06 1.82
CA LEU A 286 -7.87 -16.57 3.20
C LEU A 286 -9.22 -16.48 3.90
N SER A 287 -9.27 -16.93 5.15
CA SER A 287 -10.38 -16.61 6.05
C SER A 287 -10.25 -15.18 6.58
N MET A 288 -11.34 -14.65 7.14
CA MET A 288 -11.31 -13.42 7.93
C MET A 288 -10.25 -13.45 9.05
N ARG A 289 -9.95 -14.63 9.59
CA ARG A 289 -8.99 -14.81 10.70
C ARG A 289 -7.54 -14.87 10.21
N GLY A 290 -7.30 -15.47 9.04
CA GLY A 290 -6.00 -15.46 8.39
C GLY A 290 -5.59 -14.05 7.96
N HIS A 291 -6.50 -13.35 7.28
CA HIS A 291 -6.35 -11.96 6.88
C HIS A 291 -6.09 -11.05 8.09
N ALA A 292 -6.96 -11.06 9.10
CA ALA A 292 -6.81 -10.23 10.30
C ALA A 292 -5.64 -10.64 11.23
N ASN A 293 -4.99 -11.80 11.01
CA ASN A 293 -3.73 -12.12 11.67
C ASN A 293 -2.64 -11.11 11.27
N CYS A 294 -2.68 -10.59 10.04
CA CYS A 294 -1.74 -9.58 9.53
C CYS A 294 -1.86 -8.28 10.34
N VAL A 295 -3.08 -7.76 10.51
CA VAL A 295 -3.39 -6.61 11.37
C VAL A 295 -2.96 -6.87 12.82
N LYS A 296 -3.30 -8.03 13.38
CA LYS A 296 -2.90 -8.40 14.75
C LYS A 296 -1.37 -8.40 14.92
N TYR A 297 -0.64 -8.91 13.94
CA TYR A 297 0.82 -8.98 13.95
C TYR A 297 1.46 -7.60 13.84
N VAL A 298 1.05 -6.77 12.86
CA VAL A 298 1.52 -5.39 12.71
C VAL A 298 1.21 -4.55 13.96
N ARG A 299 0.00 -4.67 14.53
CA ARG A 299 -0.40 -3.99 15.77
C ARG A 299 0.53 -4.31 16.95
N SER A 300 1.11 -5.52 16.99
CA SER A 300 1.92 -6.00 18.12
C SER A 300 3.26 -5.26 18.28
N PHE A 301 3.80 -4.67 17.21
CA PHE A 301 5.06 -3.91 17.25
C PHE A 301 4.97 -2.57 17.99
N GLY A 302 3.77 -2.08 18.32
CA GLY A 302 3.61 -0.86 19.12
C GLY A 302 3.82 0.47 18.39
N ILE A 303 4.18 0.44 17.10
CA ILE A 303 4.51 1.61 16.28
C ILE A 303 3.22 2.35 15.82
N PRO A 304 3.22 3.69 15.63
CA PRO A 304 2.12 4.43 15.02
C PRO A 304 1.70 3.82 13.68
N THR A 305 0.42 3.46 13.55
CA THR A 305 -0.07 2.68 12.39
C THR A 305 -1.27 3.35 11.73
N MET A 306 -1.22 3.55 10.42
CA MET A 306 -2.37 3.87 9.58
C MET A 306 -2.89 2.59 8.94
N ILE A 307 -4.17 2.31 9.08
CA ILE A 307 -4.89 1.22 8.44
C ILE A 307 -5.77 1.84 7.36
N VAL A 308 -5.65 1.35 6.13
CA VAL A 308 -6.51 1.76 5.01
C VAL A 308 -7.25 0.55 4.43
N GLY A 309 -8.29 0.79 3.63
CA GLY A 309 -9.01 -0.26 2.91
C GLY A 309 -8.19 -0.87 1.78
N GLY A 310 -8.79 -0.95 0.59
CA GLY A 310 -8.20 -1.61 -0.58
C GLY A 310 -9.26 -2.22 -1.48
N GLY A 311 -8.89 -3.24 -2.27
CA GLY A 311 -9.81 -4.04 -3.07
C GLY A 311 -10.82 -4.84 -2.25
N GLY A 312 -11.58 -5.72 -2.89
CA GLY A 312 -12.62 -6.54 -2.27
C GLY A 312 -14.03 -6.28 -2.82
N TYR A 313 -14.55 -7.28 -3.52
CA TYR A 313 -15.70 -7.19 -4.43
C TYR A 313 -16.87 -8.07 -4.00
N THR A 314 -16.65 -9.05 -3.11
CA THR A 314 -17.71 -9.66 -2.29
C THR A 314 -17.99 -8.77 -1.06
N MET A 315 -18.78 -7.70 -1.25
CA MET A 315 -19.08 -6.65 -0.24
C MET A 315 -19.41 -7.18 1.16
N ARG A 316 -20.08 -8.34 1.25
CA ARG A 316 -20.47 -8.99 2.51
C ARG A 316 -19.27 -9.43 3.34
N ASN A 317 -18.27 -10.01 2.67
CA ASN A 317 -17.06 -10.53 3.29
C ASN A 317 -16.13 -9.37 3.67
N VAL A 318 -16.05 -8.34 2.82
CA VAL A 318 -15.34 -7.08 3.13
C VAL A 318 -15.91 -6.43 4.40
N ALA A 319 -17.22 -6.24 4.49
CA ALA A 319 -17.86 -5.63 5.66
C ALA A 319 -17.62 -6.43 6.95
N ARG A 320 -17.68 -7.77 6.88
CA ARG A 320 -17.35 -8.68 7.99
C ARG A 320 -15.91 -8.50 8.45
N THR A 321 -14.95 -8.61 7.52
CA THR A 321 -13.52 -8.58 7.83
C THR A 321 -13.07 -7.24 8.38
N TRP A 322 -13.39 -6.12 7.72
CA TRP A 322 -13.05 -4.78 8.21
C TRP A 322 -13.66 -4.48 9.59
N CYS A 323 -14.86 -5.00 9.88
CA CYS A 323 -15.46 -4.91 11.23
C CYS A 323 -14.65 -5.74 12.26
N PHE A 324 -14.25 -6.96 11.92
CA PHE A 324 -13.47 -7.85 12.78
C PHE A 324 -12.05 -7.32 13.04
N GLU A 325 -11.39 -6.79 12.01
CA GLU A 325 -10.11 -6.08 12.14
C GLU A 325 -10.26 -4.84 13.03
N THR A 326 -11.32 -4.04 12.86
CA THR A 326 -11.62 -2.91 13.76
C THR A 326 -11.75 -3.38 15.21
N GLY A 327 -12.39 -4.53 15.46
CA GLY A 327 -12.43 -5.18 16.79
C GLY A 327 -11.04 -5.50 17.34
N ILE A 328 -10.17 -6.14 16.53
CA ILE A 328 -8.78 -6.46 16.89
C ILE A 328 -7.95 -5.21 17.20
N LEU A 329 -8.11 -4.13 16.42
CA LEU A 329 -7.44 -2.86 16.66
C LEU A 329 -7.81 -2.30 18.04
N VAL A 330 -9.11 -2.25 18.36
CA VAL A 330 -9.65 -1.82 19.65
C VAL A 330 -9.26 -2.76 20.80
N GLY A 331 -8.95 -4.03 20.51
CA GLY A 331 -8.63 -5.05 21.51
C GLY A 331 -9.87 -5.79 22.02
N GLU A 332 -10.92 -5.85 21.21
CA GLU A 332 -12.22 -6.44 21.54
C GLU A 332 -12.47 -7.70 20.70
N GLN A 333 -12.88 -8.77 21.38
CA GLN A 333 -13.23 -10.02 20.72
C GLN A 333 -14.71 -9.99 20.33
N LEU A 334 -15.00 -9.87 19.04
CA LEU A 334 -16.37 -9.91 18.52
C LEU A 334 -16.97 -11.32 18.61
N GLY A 335 -18.27 -11.38 18.90
CA GLY A 335 -19.05 -12.62 18.85
C GLY A 335 -19.35 -13.05 17.40
N THR A 336 -19.57 -14.35 17.21
CA THR A 336 -19.83 -14.94 15.88
C THR A 336 -21.17 -14.49 15.28
N GLU A 337 -22.20 -14.29 16.11
CA GLU A 337 -23.52 -13.84 15.66
C GLU A 337 -23.47 -12.36 15.27
N LEU A 338 -24.06 -11.99 14.12
CA LEU A 338 -24.17 -10.60 13.70
C LEU A 338 -25.28 -9.88 14.48
N PRO A 339 -25.03 -8.64 14.98
CA PRO A 339 -26.09 -7.81 15.49
C PRO A 339 -27.02 -7.35 14.36
N TYR A 340 -28.31 -7.17 14.68
CA TYR A 340 -29.27 -6.60 13.74
C TYR A 340 -28.80 -5.22 13.26
N ASN A 341 -28.95 -4.96 11.96
CA ASN A 341 -28.48 -3.76 11.29
C ASN A 341 -29.26 -3.52 9.99
N ASP A 342 -29.16 -2.32 9.40
CA ASP A 342 -29.90 -1.93 8.20
C ASP A 342 -29.67 -2.83 6.98
N TYR A 343 -28.55 -3.59 6.98
CA TYR A 343 -28.13 -4.48 5.90
C TYR A 343 -28.21 -5.96 6.30
N TYR A 344 -28.91 -6.31 7.38
CA TYR A 344 -28.89 -7.65 7.98
C TYR A 344 -29.20 -8.77 6.97
N GLU A 345 -30.16 -8.53 6.06
CA GLU A 345 -30.56 -9.47 5.01
C GLU A 345 -29.43 -9.82 4.01
N TYR A 346 -28.46 -8.93 3.79
CA TYR A 346 -27.30 -9.24 2.92
C TYR A 346 -26.48 -10.41 3.47
N PHE A 347 -26.44 -10.59 4.79
CA PHE A 347 -25.63 -11.62 5.46
C PHE A 347 -26.31 -13.00 5.54
N SER A 348 -27.51 -13.14 4.97
CA SER A 348 -28.21 -14.40 4.73
C SER A 348 -27.35 -15.42 3.94
N PRO A 349 -27.48 -16.74 4.20
CA PRO A 349 -28.41 -17.38 5.13
C PRO A 349 -27.88 -17.53 6.56
N ASP A 350 -26.56 -17.38 6.77
CA ASP A 350 -25.92 -17.81 8.02
C ASP A 350 -26.00 -16.76 9.14
N TYR A 351 -26.06 -15.47 8.79
CA TYR A 351 -26.02 -14.33 9.73
C TYR A 351 -24.83 -14.34 10.71
N GLU A 352 -23.76 -15.06 10.37
CA GLU A 352 -22.49 -15.06 11.10
C GLU A 352 -21.54 -13.96 10.59
N LEU A 353 -20.64 -13.50 11.45
CA LEU A 353 -19.52 -12.61 11.13
C LEU A 353 -18.41 -13.33 10.36
N ASP A 354 -18.27 -14.65 10.54
CA ASP A 354 -17.12 -15.41 10.05
C ASP A 354 -17.10 -15.52 8.51
N VAL A 355 -15.92 -15.33 7.90
CA VAL A 355 -15.66 -15.65 6.48
C VAL A 355 -14.75 -16.86 6.44
N ARG A 356 -15.32 -18.00 6.03
CA ARG A 356 -14.66 -19.31 6.05
C ARG A 356 -13.84 -19.55 4.77
N PRO A 357 -12.72 -20.29 4.85
CA PRO A 357 -12.00 -20.73 3.66
C PRO A 357 -12.85 -21.73 2.86
N SER A 358 -12.68 -21.71 1.54
CA SER A 358 -13.28 -22.65 0.60
C SER A 358 -12.46 -23.95 0.47
N ASN A 359 -12.99 -24.93 -0.26
CA ASN A 359 -12.29 -26.17 -0.61
C ASN A 359 -11.36 -26.04 -1.84
N MET A 360 -10.93 -24.81 -2.18
CA MET A 360 -9.99 -24.55 -3.28
C MET A 360 -8.61 -25.15 -2.98
N ASP A 361 -7.98 -25.75 -3.99
CA ASP A 361 -6.63 -26.29 -3.91
C ASP A 361 -5.59 -25.16 -3.80
N ASN A 362 -4.65 -25.27 -2.86
CA ASN A 362 -3.55 -24.31 -2.72
C ASN A 362 -2.41 -24.64 -3.71
N ALA A 363 -2.19 -23.78 -4.69
CA ALA A 363 -1.14 -23.93 -5.71
C ALA A 363 0.27 -23.52 -5.23
N ASN A 364 0.40 -23.07 -3.97
CA ASN A 364 1.64 -22.64 -3.34
C ASN A 364 2.24 -23.80 -2.53
N SER A 365 3.12 -24.60 -3.14
CA SER A 365 3.84 -25.64 -2.40
C SER A 365 4.77 -25.01 -1.36
N LYS A 366 5.05 -25.75 -0.28
CA LYS A 366 5.96 -25.30 0.78
C LYS A 366 7.34 -24.93 0.23
N GLU A 367 7.86 -25.72 -0.71
CA GLU A 367 9.17 -25.52 -1.33
C GLU A 367 9.21 -24.24 -2.19
N TYR A 368 8.09 -23.92 -2.86
CA TYR A 368 7.92 -22.66 -3.59
C TYR A 368 7.94 -21.46 -2.63
N LEU A 369 7.14 -21.49 -1.57
CA LEU A 369 7.09 -20.42 -0.57
C LEU A 369 8.41 -20.25 0.18
N ASP A 370 9.05 -21.35 0.58
CA ASP A 370 10.35 -21.34 1.27
C ASP A 370 11.46 -20.75 0.38
N LYS A 371 11.47 -21.07 -0.92
CA LYS A 371 12.43 -20.50 -1.88
C LYS A 371 12.27 -18.99 -2.02
N ILE A 372 11.04 -18.49 -2.17
CA ILE A 372 10.76 -17.05 -2.28
C ILE A 372 11.16 -16.35 -0.97
N ARG A 373 10.71 -16.89 0.17
CA ARG A 373 11.01 -16.36 1.51
C ARG A 373 12.52 -16.24 1.78
N ILE A 374 13.31 -17.24 1.40
CA ILE A 374 14.78 -17.20 1.54
C ILE A 374 15.37 -16.06 0.69
N GLN A 375 14.92 -15.90 -0.55
CA GLN A 375 15.41 -14.83 -1.44
C GLN A 375 15.00 -13.43 -0.95
N VAL A 376 13.76 -13.27 -0.47
CA VAL A 376 13.27 -12.03 0.16
C VAL A 376 14.10 -11.69 1.39
N ILE A 377 14.37 -12.64 2.28
CA ILE A 377 15.18 -12.41 3.49
C ILE A 377 16.65 -12.07 3.14
N GLU A 378 17.25 -12.69 2.13
CA GLU A 378 18.62 -12.35 1.72
C GLU A 378 18.71 -10.98 1.01
N ASN A 379 17.65 -10.54 0.32
CA ASN A 379 17.54 -9.16 -0.17
C ASN A 379 17.41 -8.18 1.01
N LEU A 380 16.48 -8.42 1.93
CA LEU A 380 16.25 -7.61 3.13
C LEU A 380 17.50 -7.49 4.01
N LYS A 381 18.33 -8.53 4.10
CA LYS A 381 19.59 -8.51 4.87
C LYS A 381 20.58 -7.43 4.41
N ARG A 382 20.41 -6.89 3.20
CA ARG A 382 21.21 -5.79 2.65
C ARG A 382 20.75 -4.41 3.13
N THR A 383 19.55 -4.30 3.69
CA THR A 383 19.06 -3.11 4.40
C THR A 383 19.38 -3.14 5.89
N ALA A 384 19.99 -4.23 6.39
CA ALA A 384 20.46 -4.29 7.76
C ALA A 384 21.50 -3.20 8.01
N PHE A 385 21.24 -2.37 9.02
CA PHE A 385 22.18 -1.37 9.51
C PHE A 385 23.55 -2.01 9.80
N ALA A 386 24.63 -1.33 9.41
CA ALA A 386 25.97 -1.72 9.84
C ALA A 386 25.98 -1.80 11.38
N PRO A 387 26.51 -2.87 11.99
CA PRO A 387 26.58 -2.96 13.44
C PRO A 387 27.33 -1.73 13.95
N SER A 388 26.69 -0.94 14.80
CA SER A 388 27.27 0.28 15.34
C SER A 388 28.60 -0.08 15.98
N VAL A 389 29.72 0.36 15.37
CA VAL A 389 31.00 0.38 16.05
C VAL A 389 30.75 1.17 17.32
N GLN A 390 30.82 0.51 18.47
CA GLN A 390 30.74 1.23 19.73
C GLN A 390 31.87 2.24 19.69
N MET A 391 31.53 3.53 19.73
CA MET A 391 32.47 4.58 20.07
C MET A 391 32.93 4.26 21.49
N THR A 392 33.99 3.46 21.60
CA THR A 392 34.67 3.20 22.84
C THR A 392 35.20 4.54 23.28
N ASP A 393 34.62 5.10 24.35
CA ASP A 393 35.10 6.34 24.93
C ASP A 393 36.56 6.08 25.33
N VAL A 394 37.49 6.65 24.55
CA VAL A 394 38.91 6.42 24.76
C VAL A 394 39.21 6.95 26.14
N PRO A 395 39.71 6.12 27.08
CA PRO A 395 39.94 6.59 28.45
C PRO A 395 40.80 7.84 28.42
N ARG A 396 40.25 8.97 28.91
CA ARG A 396 40.96 10.26 28.97
C ARG A 396 42.03 10.30 30.07
N GLY A 397 42.44 9.13 30.55
CA GLY A 397 43.52 8.92 31.50
C GLY A 397 44.57 8.00 30.86
N PRO A 398 45.83 8.10 31.28
CA PRO A 398 46.92 7.27 30.77
C PRO A 398 46.55 5.78 30.77
N LEU A 399 46.88 5.07 29.70
CA LEU A 399 46.61 3.63 29.58
C LEU A 399 47.45 2.77 30.55
N LEU A 400 48.42 3.40 31.23
CA LEU A 400 49.34 2.83 32.20
C LEU A 400 49.34 3.70 33.48
N ASP A 401 49.11 3.08 34.63
CA ASP A 401 49.18 3.73 35.94
C ASP A 401 50.66 4.08 36.25
N GLY A 402 51.01 5.37 36.18
CA GLY A 402 52.39 5.87 36.35
C GLY A 402 53.04 6.56 35.15
N MET A 403 52.28 6.86 34.08
CA MET A 403 52.67 7.88 33.09
C MET A 403 51.90 9.17 33.37
N ASP A 404 52.52 10.10 34.09
CA ASP A 404 52.06 11.47 34.24
C ASP A 404 52.58 12.35 33.08
N ASP A 405 52.03 13.56 32.95
CA ASP A 405 52.45 14.53 31.92
C ASP A 405 53.97 14.85 32.01
N GLU A 406 54.57 14.64 33.18
CA GLU A 406 56.00 14.82 33.45
C GLU A 406 56.84 13.67 32.84
N ALA A 407 56.37 12.42 32.89
CA ALA A 407 57.02 11.28 32.23
C ALA A 407 57.01 11.40 30.69
N ASP A 408 55.93 11.92 30.10
CA ASP A 408 55.89 12.15 28.64
C ASP A 408 56.77 13.33 28.22
N ALA A 409 56.82 14.42 29.00
CA ALA A 409 57.76 15.51 28.76
C ALA A 409 59.24 15.06 28.82
N ILE A 410 59.60 14.19 29.78
CA ILE A 410 60.95 13.60 29.86
C ILE A 410 61.28 12.75 28.62
N LEU A 411 60.30 12.05 28.04
CA LEU A 411 60.50 11.25 26.82
C LEU A 411 60.55 12.11 25.56
N ASP A 412 59.83 13.23 25.51
CA ASP A 412 59.95 14.23 24.45
C ASP A 412 61.34 14.90 24.48
N ASP A 413 61.80 15.34 25.66
CA ASP A 413 63.14 15.90 25.87
C ASP A 413 64.24 14.90 25.44
N LEU A 414 64.10 13.61 25.77
CA LEU A 414 65.06 12.56 25.38
C LEU A 414 65.08 12.29 23.87
N ASP A 415 63.92 12.30 23.21
CA ASP A 415 63.83 12.11 21.75
C ASP A 415 64.46 13.30 21.00
N GLU A 416 64.27 14.53 21.49
CA GLU A 416 64.99 15.71 21.00
C GLU A 416 66.50 15.64 21.28
N ASP A 417 66.91 15.08 22.42
CA ASP A 417 68.32 14.99 22.79
C ASP A 417 69.11 13.93 22.00
N GLU A 418 68.46 12.81 21.64
CA GLU A 418 69.03 11.73 20.82
C GLU A 418 68.98 12.03 19.30
N ASN A 419 67.92 12.70 18.82
CA ASN A 419 67.67 12.89 17.37
C ASN A 419 67.88 14.34 16.88
N LYS A 420 68.90 15.04 17.39
CA LYS A 420 69.20 16.47 17.11
C LYS A 420 69.30 16.90 15.65
N ASP A 421 69.58 15.96 14.76
CA ASP A 421 69.75 16.20 13.32
C ASP A 421 68.48 15.88 12.50
N THR A 422 67.38 15.39 13.11
CA THR A 422 66.10 15.14 12.43
C THR A 422 65.09 16.23 12.74
N ARG A 423 64.37 16.69 11.72
CA ARG A 423 63.44 17.85 11.84
C ARG A 423 62.12 17.47 12.50
N PHE A 424 61.59 16.32 12.10
CA PHE A 424 60.44 15.66 12.69
C PHE A 424 60.89 14.27 13.12
N THR A 425 60.80 14.00 14.43
CA THR A 425 60.91 12.64 14.94
C THR A 425 59.56 11.96 14.80
N LYS A 426 59.55 10.62 14.73
CA LYS A 426 58.31 9.86 14.60
C LYS A 426 57.33 10.16 15.76
N ARG A 427 57.85 10.35 16.98
CA ARG A 427 57.06 10.70 18.17
C ARG A 427 56.39 12.07 18.04
N ARG A 428 57.11 13.08 17.52
CA ARG A 428 56.54 14.39 17.19
C ARG A 428 55.50 14.32 16.05
N PHE A 429 55.69 13.47 15.05
CA PHE A 429 54.72 13.27 13.97
C PHE A 429 53.44 12.59 14.47
N ASP A 430 53.55 11.54 15.29
CA ASP A 430 52.41 10.84 15.90
C ASP A 430 51.60 11.76 16.87
N GLN A 431 52.21 12.82 17.42
CA GLN A 431 51.55 13.85 18.23
C GLN A 431 51.00 15.04 17.39
N TYR A 432 51.31 15.14 16.09
CA TYR A 432 50.96 16.31 15.28
C TYR A 432 49.46 16.34 14.94
N ILE A 433 48.81 17.48 15.18
CA ILE A 433 47.40 17.72 14.84
C ILE A 433 47.34 18.87 13.84
N GLU A 434 47.10 18.53 12.57
CA GLU A 434 46.94 19.50 11.48
C GLU A 434 45.73 20.42 11.75
N LYS A 435 45.93 21.74 11.70
CA LYS A 435 44.86 22.73 11.90
C LYS A 435 44.26 23.15 10.58
N GLU A 436 42.94 23.34 10.55
CA GLU A 436 42.23 23.83 9.36
C GLU A 436 42.81 25.16 8.86
N GLY A 437 43.46 25.13 7.70
CA GLY A 437 44.01 26.30 7.02
C GLY A 437 45.54 26.40 7.01
N GLU A 438 46.27 25.51 7.68
CA GLU A 438 47.72 25.41 7.51
C GLU A 438 48.04 24.79 6.14
N LEU A 439 48.97 25.41 5.39
CA LEU A 439 49.49 24.88 4.14
C LEU A 439 50.75 24.07 4.46
N SER A 440 50.64 22.74 4.49
CA SER A 440 51.82 21.88 4.65
C SER A 440 52.70 21.90 3.39
N ASP A 441 53.98 22.25 3.58
CA ASP A 441 55.01 22.36 2.53
C ASP A 441 55.64 20.99 2.22
N SER A 442 54.89 20.11 1.54
CA SER A 442 55.39 18.94 0.77
C SER A 442 56.20 17.83 1.47
N GLU A 443 56.65 18.00 2.72
CA GLU A 443 57.50 17.02 3.43
C GLU A 443 56.69 15.76 3.86
N ASP A 444 55.38 15.88 4.12
CA ASP A 444 54.50 14.76 4.51
C ASP A 444 54.38 13.65 3.45
N GLU A 445 54.65 13.96 2.17
CA GLU A 445 54.47 13.02 1.06
C GLU A 445 55.50 11.89 1.08
N GLU A 446 56.71 12.13 1.60
CA GLU A 446 57.79 11.13 1.63
C GLU A 446 57.53 10.05 2.69
N GLU A 447 57.00 10.42 3.86
CA GLU A 447 56.67 9.48 4.94
C GLU A 447 55.32 8.76 4.69
N GLN A 448 54.34 9.42 4.07
CA GLN A 448 53.13 8.76 3.57
C GLN A 448 53.46 7.72 2.48
N ALA A 449 54.40 8.01 1.58
CA ALA A 449 54.88 7.06 0.58
C ALA A 449 55.63 5.87 1.21
N ALA A 450 56.41 6.09 2.28
CA ALA A 450 57.05 5.03 3.05
C ALA A 450 56.01 4.12 3.74
N ASN A 451 54.91 4.69 4.23
CA ASN A 451 53.76 3.98 4.76
C ASN A 451 52.82 3.37 3.69
N GLY A 452 53.22 3.42 2.40
CA GLY A 452 52.54 2.74 1.29
C GLY A 452 51.38 3.53 0.66
N ILE A 453 51.11 4.75 1.11
CA ILE A 453 50.11 5.64 0.53
C ILE A 453 50.73 6.33 -0.70
N ARG A 454 50.24 5.99 -1.90
CA ARG A 454 50.74 6.60 -3.14
C ARG A 454 49.82 7.74 -3.60
N PRO A 455 50.36 8.93 -3.93
CA PRO A 455 49.55 10.00 -4.50
C PRO A 455 48.99 9.60 -5.86
N GLN A 456 47.73 9.95 -6.14
CA GLN A 456 47.15 9.77 -7.47
C GLN A 456 47.67 10.85 -8.43
N PRO A 457 48.23 10.48 -9.61
CA PRO A 457 48.77 11.46 -10.54
C PRO A 457 47.64 12.31 -11.16
N GLY A 458 47.71 13.63 -10.94
CA GLY A 458 46.84 14.62 -11.61
C GLY A 458 46.01 15.52 -10.68
N VAL A 459 45.99 15.28 -9.36
CA VAL A 459 45.20 16.10 -8.42
C VAL A 459 46.01 17.31 -7.94
N ILE A 460 45.76 18.47 -8.54
CA ILE A 460 46.21 19.76 -7.99
C ILE A 460 45.35 20.08 -6.75
N LYS A 461 45.96 20.16 -5.55
CA LYS A 461 45.28 20.65 -4.34
C LYS A 461 44.72 22.06 -4.62
N ARG A 462 43.40 22.22 -4.59
CA ARG A 462 42.74 23.51 -4.93
C ARG A 462 43.10 24.58 -3.89
N ARG A 463 43.49 25.77 -4.36
CA ARG A 463 43.45 26.99 -3.53
C ARG A 463 42.01 27.27 -3.13
N ASN A 464 41.74 27.39 -1.83
CA ASN A 464 40.47 27.92 -1.34
C ASN A 464 40.37 29.42 -1.65
N GLN A 465 39.80 29.75 -2.81
CA GLN A 465 39.23 31.09 -3.04
C GLN A 465 37.90 31.19 -2.32
N VAL A 466 37.78 32.16 -1.41
CA VAL A 466 36.56 32.41 -0.65
C VAL A 466 35.56 33.12 -1.56
N ASN A 467 34.67 32.36 -2.19
CA ASN A 467 33.67 32.91 -3.11
C ASN A 467 32.53 33.60 -2.35
N TYR A 468 32.49 34.93 -2.43
CA TYR A 468 31.24 35.67 -2.26
C TYR A 468 30.40 35.55 -3.54
N ARG A 469 29.18 35.02 -3.38
CA ARG A 469 27.99 35.24 -4.23
C ARG A 469 28.03 34.71 -5.68
N ASN A 470 27.21 33.69 -5.95
CA ASN A 470 26.80 33.33 -7.31
C ASN A 470 26.06 34.50 -8.00
N LEU A 471 26.32 34.71 -9.29
CA LEU A 471 25.38 34.34 -10.38
C LEU A 471 26.02 34.52 -11.76
N ASP A 472 25.54 33.71 -12.71
CA ASP A 472 25.88 33.59 -14.14
C ASP A 472 27.29 33.10 -14.54
N GLY A 473 27.31 32.33 -15.64
CA GLY A 473 28.51 31.81 -16.30
C GLY A 473 28.65 30.29 -16.27
N GLY A 474 27.91 29.56 -17.11
CA GLY A 474 28.28 28.19 -17.49
C GLY A 474 29.24 28.20 -18.67
N ASP A 475 30.12 27.20 -18.79
CA ASP A 475 30.15 26.28 -19.94
C ASP A 475 31.15 25.10 -19.75
N SER A 476 30.97 24.09 -20.59
CA SER A 476 31.71 22.89 -21.00
C SER A 476 33.24 22.78 -20.82
N GLY A 477 33.75 21.56 -21.09
CA GLY A 477 35.19 21.33 -21.25
C GLY A 477 35.61 19.87 -21.41
N ALA A 478 35.00 19.10 -22.32
CA ALA A 478 35.49 17.77 -22.69
C ALA A 478 36.51 17.82 -23.83
N ASP A 479 37.50 16.94 -23.77
CA ASP A 479 38.67 16.84 -24.65
C ASP A 479 38.34 16.60 -26.15
N SER A 480 39.00 17.34 -27.03
CA SER A 480 39.44 16.84 -28.34
C SER A 480 40.58 17.70 -28.90
N GLY A 481 41.71 17.08 -29.26
CA GLY A 481 42.88 17.79 -29.78
C GLY A 481 43.01 17.73 -31.30
N LEU A 482 43.50 18.82 -31.91
CA LEU A 482 44.37 18.79 -33.11
C LEU A 482 45.00 20.17 -33.43
N VAL A 483 46.33 20.16 -33.54
CA VAL A 483 47.27 21.02 -34.28
C VAL A 483 46.78 22.39 -34.83
N THR A 484 47.47 23.46 -34.37
CA THR A 484 47.45 24.86 -34.83
C THR A 484 48.03 25.04 -36.26
N PRO A 485 47.69 26.10 -37.05
CA PRO A 485 48.30 27.45 -36.82
C PRO A 485 47.52 28.72 -37.30
N ARG A 486 47.81 29.86 -36.61
CA ARG A 486 47.93 31.29 -37.09
C ARG A 486 46.75 31.93 -37.87
N GLU A 487 46.38 33.21 -37.74
CA GLU A 487 47.08 34.46 -37.38
C GLU A 487 46.05 35.62 -37.20
N GLU A 488 46.39 36.62 -36.36
CA GLU A 488 46.11 38.09 -36.48
C GLU A 488 44.71 38.62 -36.95
N SER A 489 44.01 39.55 -36.28
CA SER A 489 44.46 40.77 -35.56
C SER A 489 43.28 41.70 -35.14
N SER A 490 43.58 42.73 -34.32
CA SER A 490 42.86 44.03 -34.12
C SER A 490 41.48 44.09 -33.40
N LEU A 491 41.59 44.18 -32.07
CA LEU A 491 41.14 45.31 -31.20
C LEU A 491 41.02 46.72 -31.88
N PRO A 492 40.43 47.77 -31.25
CA PRO A 492 39.39 47.80 -30.18
C PRO A 492 38.43 49.05 -30.14
N ASP A 493 37.61 49.11 -29.05
CA ASP A 493 37.41 50.25 -28.10
C ASP A 493 36.21 51.24 -28.09
N GLU A 494 35.88 51.59 -26.83
CA GLU A 494 35.18 52.77 -26.22
C GLU A 494 33.65 52.96 -26.47
N ASP A 495 32.71 52.69 -25.55
CA ASP A 495 32.52 52.94 -24.09
C ASP A 495 31.75 54.24 -23.72
N ALA A 496 31.00 54.15 -22.60
CA ALA A 496 30.40 55.17 -21.73
C ALA A 496 29.20 56.04 -22.18
N GLY A 497 28.22 56.28 -21.28
CA GLY A 497 27.54 57.59 -21.33
C GLY A 497 26.38 58.04 -20.42
N LEU A 498 25.61 57.19 -19.70
CA LEU A 498 24.75 57.53 -18.53
C LEU A 498 23.57 58.57 -18.57
N ASP A 499 22.64 58.38 -17.62
CA ASP A 499 21.76 59.35 -16.90
C ASP A 499 20.63 60.15 -17.62
N GLU A 500 19.48 60.51 -17.00
CA GLU A 500 18.68 59.93 -15.88
C GLU A 500 17.30 60.66 -15.75
N LYS A 501 16.34 60.08 -15.01
CA LYS A 501 15.24 60.70 -14.21
C LYS A 501 13.89 61.25 -14.79
N MET A 502 12.82 60.75 -14.12
CA MET A 502 11.65 61.44 -13.51
C MET A 502 10.31 61.70 -14.26
N GLU A 503 9.33 60.84 -13.90
CA GLU A 503 8.06 61.13 -13.17
C GLU A 503 6.80 61.79 -13.80
N ASP A 504 5.67 61.22 -13.34
CA ASP A 504 4.30 61.74 -13.14
C ASP A 504 3.20 61.81 -14.24
N ALA A 505 2.23 60.89 -14.04
CA ALA A 505 0.80 61.13 -13.75
C ALA A 505 -0.27 61.29 -14.88
N GLU A 506 -1.51 60.93 -14.50
CA GLU A 506 -2.69 60.67 -15.33
C GLU A 506 -3.61 61.89 -15.56
N GLU A 507 -4.45 61.87 -16.61
CA GLU A 507 -5.89 62.27 -16.58
C GLU A 507 -6.63 61.87 -17.89
N ALA A 508 -7.97 61.96 -17.94
CA ALA A 508 -8.82 61.18 -18.87
C ALA A 508 -9.95 61.94 -19.63
N GLU A 509 -10.32 61.44 -20.83
CA GLU A 509 -11.63 61.56 -21.55
C GLU A 509 -12.14 63.01 -21.90
N PRO A 510 -13.31 63.30 -22.56
CA PRO A 510 -14.39 62.47 -23.18
C PRO A 510 -14.97 62.96 -24.58
N GLU A 511 -16.12 62.39 -25.01
CA GLU A 511 -17.28 62.98 -25.79
C GLU A 511 -17.54 62.75 -27.33
N ALA A 512 -18.53 61.88 -27.64
CA ALA A 512 -19.90 62.09 -28.22
C ALA A 512 -20.29 62.76 -29.60
N GLU A 513 -20.93 61.94 -30.48
CA GLU A 513 -22.30 62.05 -31.13
C GLU A 513 -22.74 62.88 -32.41
N ILE A 514 -23.84 62.35 -33.04
CA ILE A 514 -25.01 62.88 -33.85
C ILE A 514 -25.07 62.87 -35.43
N GLU A 515 -26.25 62.43 -35.95
CA GLU A 515 -26.99 62.68 -37.25
C GLU A 515 -26.96 61.61 -38.40
N THR A 516 -28.01 61.26 -39.19
CA THR A 516 -29.46 61.67 -39.36
C THR A 516 -30.38 60.56 -40.01
N GLN A 517 -31.66 60.88 -40.35
CA GLN A 517 -32.86 60.05 -40.71
C GLN A 517 -32.91 59.47 -42.19
N ASP A 518 -33.87 58.67 -42.74
CA ASP A 518 -35.36 58.59 -42.64
C ASP A 518 -36.02 57.23 -43.16
N LYS A 519 -37.37 57.14 -43.17
CA LYS A 519 -38.32 55.96 -43.17
C LYS A 519 -38.60 55.13 -44.47
N GLY A 520 -39.22 53.93 -44.31
CA GLY A 520 -40.26 53.39 -45.23
C GLY A 520 -40.68 51.89 -45.16
N SER A 521 -41.97 51.59 -44.86
CA SER A 521 -42.70 50.28 -44.95
C SER A 521 -44.17 50.56 -45.39
N PRO A 522 -45.06 49.64 -45.89
CA PRO A 522 -45.29 48.22 -45.49
C PRO A 522 -45.79 47.19 -46.57
N SER A 523 -46.12 45.96 -46.15
CA SER A 523 -46.70 44.78 -46.88
C SER A 523 -48.22 44.92 -47.20
N PRO A 524 -49.00 43.96 -47.84
CA PRO A 524 -49.07 42.48 -47.57
C PRO A 524 -49.52 41.50 -48.72
N GLN A 525 -49.48 40.17 -48.49
CA GLN A 525 -50.56 39.15 -48.73
C GLN A 525 -50.10 37.66 -48.78
N GLU A 526 -50.88 36.77 -48.16
CA GLU A 526 -50.93 35.29 -48.30
C GLU A 526 -52.31 34.87 -48.91
N PRO A 527 -52.86 33.62 -48.88
CA PRO A 527 -52.30 32.27 -48.55
C PRO A 527 -52.70 31.09 -49.48
N ALA A 528 -52.19 29.87 -49.19
CA ALA A 528 -52.71 28.57 -49.68
C ALA A 528 -52.59 27.44 -48.60
N THR A 529 -53.37 26.34 -48.68
CA THR A 529 -53.64 25.43 -47.52
C THR A 529 -53.73 23.92 -47.79
N ARG A 530 -53.44 23.11 -46.74
CA ARG A 530 -53.96 21.73 -46.43
C ARG A 530 -53.38 20.54 -47.24
N SER A 531 -53.30 19.29 -46.74
CA SER A 531 -54.11 18.61 -45.70
C SER A 531 -53.44 17.45 -44.92
N GLU A 532 -53.96 17.15 -43.73
CA GLU A 532 -53.65 15.99 -42.87
C GLU A 532 -54.49 14.73 -43.18
N SER A 533 -54.04 13.54 -42.76
CA SER A 533 -54.93 12.46 -42.27
C SER A 533 -54.19 11.40 -41.42
N ARG A 534 -54.68 11.11 -40.21
CA ARG A 534 -54.42 9.87 -39.45
C ARG A 534 -55.47 8.81 -39.80
N MET A 535 -55.14 7.53 -39.71
CA MET A 535 -56.04 6.44 -39.23
C MET A 535 -55.27 5.13 -39.02
N ASP A 536 -55.85 4.24 -38.21
CA ASP A 536 -55.22 3.09 -37.54
C ASP A 536 -55.23 1.74 -38.31
N ALA A 537 -54.62 0.73 -37.66
CA ALA A 537 -55.03 -0.69 -37.59
C ALA A 537 -54.19 -1.78 -38.31
N ASP A 538 -53.57 -2.62 -37.46
CA ASP A 538 -53.56 -4.09 -37.41
C ASP A 538 -52.85 -5.02 -38.43
N ASP A 539 -52.34 -6.11 -37.82
CA ASP A 539 -52.25 -7.53 -38.27
C ASP A 539 -50.97 -8.12 -38.92
N VAL A 540 -50.12 -8.69 -38.06
CA VAL A 540 -49.75 -10.14 -37.94
C VAL A 540 -49.22 -10.97 -39.15
N SER A 541 -48.20 -11.78 -38.81
CA SER A 541 -47.79 -13.10 -39.34
C SER A 541 -46.71 -13.24 -40.45
N THR A 542 -45.55 -13.77 -40.00
CA THR A 542 -44.77 -14.89 -40.56
C THR A 542 -44.93 -15.30 -42.04
N SER A 543 -43.81 -15.43 -42.77
CA SER A 543 -43.18 -16.75 -43.02
C SER A 543 -41.94 -16.68 -43.95
N GLU A 544 -41.28 -17.83 -44.05
CA GLU A 544 -39.90 -18.14 -44.42
C GLU A 544 -39.45 -17.97 -45.90
N ARG A 545 -38.12 -17.76 -46.06
CA ARG A 545 -37.19 -18.36 -47.07
C ARG A 545 -37.48 -18.19 -48.59
N ASN A 546 -36.54 -17.62 -49.36
CA ASN A 546 -35.36 -18.28 -49.99
C ASN A 546 -34.73 -17.45 -51.15
N ASP A 547 -33.54 -17.88 -51.60
CA ASP A 547 -32.88 -17.67 -52.91
C ASP A 547 -32.21 -16.32 -53.30
N ALA A 548 -30.97 -16.18 -52.83
CA ALA A 548 -29.73 -16.30 -53.64
C ALA A 548 -29.36 -15.34 -54.81
N VAL A 549 -28.25 -14.61 -54.56
CA VAL A 549 -27.02 -14.48 -55.41
C VAL A 549 -27.07 -13.75 -56.77
N ALA A 550 -26.22 -12.70 -56.89
CA ALA A 550 -25.43 -12.43 -58.10
C ALA A 550 -24.15 -11.61 -57.80
N ALA A 551 -22.98 -12.19 -58.11
CA ALA A 551 -21.70 -11.50 -58.32
C ALA A 551 -21.12 -11.98 -59.67
N PRO A 552 -20.32 -11.18 -60.38
CA PRO A 552 -19.10 -11.70 -61.06
C PRO A 552 -18.01 -10.61 -61.27
N PRO A 553 -16.93 -10.82 -62.07
CA PRO A 553 -16.18 -12.04 -62.48
C PRO A 553 -14.69 -12.01 -61.99
N ALA A 554 -13.90 -13.10 -61.88
CA ALA A 554 -13.37 -14.10 -62.86
C ALA A 554 -12.24 -13.56 -63.77
N ALA A 555 -11.26 -14.32 -64.31
CA ALA A 555 -10.96 -15.77 -64.39
C ALA A 555 -9.41 -16.00 -64.45
N GLY A 556 -8.80 -17.20 -64.48
CA GLY A 556 -9.23 -18.61 -64.60
C GLY A 556 -8.20 -19.54 -63.90
N GLU A 557 -7.64 -20.66 -64.38
CA GLU A 557 -7.85 -21.67 -65.47
C GLU A 557 -6.57 -22.59 -65.45
N ASP A 558 -6.54 -23.93 -65.63
CA ASP A 558 -7.54 -25.02 -65.70
C ASP A 558 -6.86 -26.42 -65.42
N GLU A 559 -7.62 -27.52 -65.25
CA GLU A 559 -7.20 -28.94 -64.98
C GLU A 559 -7.65 -29.88 -66.15
N PRO A 560 -7.01 -31.04 -66.47
CA PRO A 560 -7.52 -32.34 -65.96
C PRO A 560 -6.62 -33.62 -66.04
N SER A 561 -6.94 -34.68 -65.27
CA SER A 561 -7.44 -36.01 -65.76
C SER A 561 -7.16 -37.23 -64.83
N GLU A 562 -8.07 -38.23 -64.84
CA GLU A 562 -8.04 -39.44 -64.00
C GLU A 562 -7.54 -40.72 -64.73
N SER A 563 -6.89 -41.65 -63.98
CA SER A 563 -7.04 -43.11 -64.19
C SER A 563 -6.54 -43.94 -62.99
N ALA A 564 -7.40 -44.79 -62.42
CA ALA A 564 -7.13 -45.79 -61.36
C ALA A 564 -6.86 -47.21 -61.97
N PRO A 565 -6.60 -48.34 -61.23
CA PRO A 565 -6.74 -48.62 -59.79
C PRO A 565 -5.63 -49.53 -59.13
N LEU A 566 -5.96 -50.21 -58.01
CA LEU A 566 -5.20 -51.18 -57.17
C LEU A 566 -4.29 -50.55 -56.08
N SER A 567 -4.18 -51.06 -54.84
CA SER A 567 -5.01 -52.00 -54.04
C SER A 567 -4.64 -51.90 -52.54
N THR A 568 -5.58 -52.18 -51.64
CA THR A 568 -5.42 -52.15 -50.16
C THR A 568 -4.78 -53.41 -49.55
N ARG A 569 -3.94 -53.27 -48.50
CA ARG A 569 -4.18 -53.79 -47.11
C ARG A 569 -2.98 -53.74 -46.14
N GLU A 570 -3.30 -53.39 -44.89
CA GLU A 570 -2.85 -53.90 -43.56
C GLU A 570 -1.38 -54.31 -43.24
N SER A 571 -0.88 -53.68 -42.17
CA SER A 571 0.00 -54.12 -41.05
C SER A 571 0.84 -55.43 -41.06
N ILE A 572 1.99 -55.33 -40.35
CA ILE A 572 2.85 -56.36 -39.67
C ILE A 572 4.29 -56.45 -40.23
N VAL A 573 5.26 -56.67 -39.32
CA VAL A 573 6.73 -56.76 -39.50
C VAL A 573 7.17 -58.23 -39.63
N PRO A 574 8.22 -58.54 -40.42
CA PRO A 574 9.28 -59.49 -40.01
C PRO A 574 10.73 -58.94 -40.27
N GLU A 575 11.74 -59.11 -39.40
CA GLU A 575 12.55 -60.32 -39.03
C GLU A 575 13.68 -60.66 -40.04
N THR A 576 14.99 -60.51 -39.73
CA THR A 576 15.95 -61.23 -38.83
C THR A 576 16.62 -62.50 -39.40
N THR A 577 17.95 -62.56 -39.27
CA THR A 577 18.80 -63.75 -39.04
C THR A 577 20.09 -63.28 -38.33
N THR A 578 20.76 -63.99 -37.42
CA THR A 578 20.54 -65.22 -36.63
C THR A 578 21.46 -65.09 -35.39
N ASP A 579 21.20 -65.65 -34.20
CA ASP A 579 21.24 -67.10 -33.95
C ASP A 579 20.66 -67.55 -32.58
N MET A 580 20.02 -68.72 -32.60
CA MET A 580 19.79 -69.74 -31.55
C MET A 580 18.82 -69.51 -30.35
N ASP A 581 17.60 -70.07 -30.52
CA ASP A 581 17.03 -71.26 -29.79
C ASP A 581 16.90 -71.33 -28.24
N THR A 582 15.87 -71.95 -27.63
CA THR A 582 14.40 -72.12 -27.88
C THR A 582 13.74 -72.81 -26.65
N MET A 583 12.52 -72.36 -26.21
CA MET A 583 11.49 -73.10 -25.40
C MET A 583 11.92 -73.63 -23.97
N MET A 584 11.07 -73.91 -22.96
CA MET A 584 9.63 -74.21 -22.84
C MET A 584 9.13 -74.10 -21.36
N GLU A 585 7.82 -73.84 -21.15
CA GLU A 585 6.88 -74.17 -20.03
C GLU A 585 7.19 -74.09 -18.49
N ASP A 586 6.20 -73.53 -17.78
CA ASP A 586 5.65 -73.76 -16.40
C ASP A 586 6.49 -73.96 -15.10
N ALA A 587 5.85 -73.67 -13.95
CA ALA A 587 6.43 -73.48 -12.60
C ALA A 587 6.39 -74.74 -11.67
N PRO A 588 6.67 -74.67 -10.33
CA PRO A 588 7.76 -74.07 -9.50
C PRO A 588 8.55 -75.22 -8.77
N PRO A 589 9.07 -75.20 -7.51
CA PRO A 589 9.52 -74.17 -6.54
C PRO A 589 10.94 -74.46 -5.92
N GLU A 590 11.22 -73.86 -4.74
CA GLU A 590 12.15 -74.28 -3.66
C GLU A 590 13.60 -73.73 -3.51
N GLU A 591 14.02 -73.72 -2.23
CA GLU A 591 15.24 -73.19 -1.57
C GLU A 591 16.50 -74.11 -1.82
N PRO A 592 17.73 -73.95 -1.22
CA PRO A 592 18.05 -73.19 0.00
C PRO A 592 19.49 -72.65 0.25
N THR A 593 19.63 -72.07 1.46
CA THR A 593 20.84 -71.94 2.31
C THR A 593 21.99 -70.99 1.95
N THR A 594 22.31 -70.09 2.89
CA THR A 594 23.57 -70.17 3.68
C THR A 594 23.40 -69.43 5.01
N ALA A 595 24.11 -69.86 6.06
CA ALA A 595 23.89 -69.41 7.45
C ALA A 595 25.18 -69.28 8.27
N ALA A 596 25.22 -68.36 9.24
CA ALA A 596 25.82 -68.48 10.59
C ALA A 596 25.83 -67.09 11.29
N THR A 597 24.95 -66.76 12.25
CA THR A 597 24.84 -67.12 13.69
C THR A 597 25.82 -66.47 14.69
N THR A 598 25.25 -65.86 15.74
CA THR A 598 25.55 -66.17 17.15
C THR A 598 24.33 -65.82 18.04
N ASN A 599 24.11 -66.57 19.12
CA ASN A 599 22.85 -66.62 19.89
C ASN A 599 22.99 -66.12 21.34
N THR A 600 21.86 -65.72 21.93
CA THR A 600 21.48 -66.05 23.33
C THR A 600 19.95 -66.17 23.47
N THR A 601 19.46 -66.84 24.52
CA THR A 601 18.18 -67.58 24.55
C THR A 601 17.25 -67.23 25.72
N SER A 602 15.91 -67.32 25.53
CA SER A 602 14.97 -67.99 26.48
C SER A 602 13.52 -68.12 25.95
N GLU A 603 12.82 -69.16 26.41
CA GLU A 603 11.59 -69.82 25.92
C GLU A 603 10.23 -69.06 25.88
N ALA A 604 9.24 -69.71 25.24
CA ALA A 604 7.81 -69.34 25.10
C ALA A 604 6.90 -70.28 25.98
N PRO A 605 5.52 -70.36 25.87
CA PRO A 605 4.81 -70.80 24.65
C PRO A 605 3.35 -70.29 24.36
N LYS A 606 3.06 -70.12 23.05
CA LYS A 606 1.81 -70.39 22.26
C LYS A 606 0.38 -69.98 22.71
N VAL A 607 -0.30 -69.31 21.77
CA VAL A 607 -1.77 -69.35 21.48
C VAL A 607 -1.95 -69.33 19.94
N PRO A 608 -2.93 -70.04 19.32
CA PRO A 608 -3.17 -70.06 17.86
C PRO A 608 -4.32 -69.14 17.36
N GLU A 609 -4.51 -69.13 16.03
CA GLU A 609 -5.26 -68.17 15.17
C GLU A 609 -6.80 -68.30 15.14
N GLU A 610 -7.51 -67.22 14.71
CA GLU A 610 -8.62 -67.28 13.71
C GLU A 610 -9.02 -65.89 13.13
N GLU A 611 -9.83 -65.88 12.06
CA GLU A 611 -10.11 -64.77 11.12
C GLU A 611 -10.95 -63.56 11.64
N PRO A 612 -10.86 -62.37 11.00
CA PRO A 612 -11.76 -61.24 11.28
C PRO A 612 -13.04 -61.25 10.43
N ARG A 613 -14.21 -61.31 11.09
CA ARG A 613 -15.53 -61.04 10.46
C ARG A 613 -16.15 -59.72 10.94
N LYS A 614 -16.99 -59.13 10.08
CA LYS A 614 -17.70 -57.84 10.24
C LYS A 614 -18.37 -57.66 11.61
N ALA A 615 -18.28 -56.46 12.18
CA ALA A 615 -19.09 -56.04 13.33
C ALA A 615 -19.62 -54.59 13.18
N THR A 616 -20.92 -54.43 13.45
CA THR A 616 -21.66 -53.16 13.57
C THR A 616 -21.65 -52.61 15.01
N PRO A 617 -21.98 -51.33 15.26
CA PRO A 617 -21.85 -50.71 16.58
C PRO A 617 -22.92 -51.16 17.60
N PRO A 618 -22.63 -51.13 18.92
CA PRO A 618 -23.53 -51.59 19.97
C PRO A 618 -24.59 -50.56 20.40
N LYS A 619 -25.69 -51.05 20.98
CA LYS A 619 -26.82 -50.27 21.53
C LYS A 619 -26.76 -50.11 23.06
N SER A 620 -27.50 -49.11 23.54
CA SER A 620 -27.72 -48.69 24.93
C SER A 620 -28.40 -49.74 25.83
N PRO A 621 -28.27 -49.61 27.17
CA PRO A 621 -29.16 -50.24 28.15
C PRO A 621 -30.41 -49.37 28.46
N SER A 622 -31.43 -49.97 29.10
CA SER A 622 -32.80 -49.42 29.23
C SER A 622 -33.42 -49.67 30.62
N ALA A 623 -34.62 -49.10 30.83
CA ALA A 623 -35.55 -49.18 31.98
C ALA A 623 -35.31 -48.11 33.10
N GLU A 624 -36.34 -47.53 33.73
CA GLU A 624 -37.79 -47.85 33.76
C GLU A 624 -38.68 -46.58 33.90
N ALA A 625 -40.01 -46.67 33.76
CA ALA A 625 -40.90 -45.52 33.50
C ALA A 625 -42.10 -45.35 34.47
N LEU A 626 -42.60 -44.12 34.63
CA LEU A 626 -43.92 -43.72 35.18
C LEU A 626 -44.33 -42.33 34.58
N PRO A 627 -45.60 -41.85 34.69
CA PRO A 627 -46.38 -41.35 33.54
C PRO A 627 -46.57 -39.81 33.44
N PRO A 628 -47.16 -39.27 32.35
CA PRO A 628 -47.03 -37.86 31.98
C PRO A 628 -48.09 -36.92 32.54
N ALA A 629 -47.75 -35.62 32.63
CA ALA A 629 -48.66 -34.52 32.94
C ALA A 629 -49.07 -33.76 31.66
N ALA A 630 -50.30 -33.24 31.65
CA ALA A 630 -50.96 -32.59 30.51
C ALA A 630 -50.63 -31.07 30.41
N PRO A 631 -50.92 -30.40 29.28
CA PRO A 631 -50.36 -29.08 28.95
C PRO A 631 -51.15 -27.90 29.53
N ALA A 632 -50.51 -26.72 29.56
CA ALA A 632 -51.14 -25.45 29.92
C ALA A 632 -50.83 -24.34 28.89
N GLU A 633 -51.89 -23.85 28.26
CA GLU A 633 -52.02 -22.56 27.56
C GLU A 633 -53.31 -21.89 28.08
N PRO A 634 -53.60 -20.62 27.78
CA PRO A 634 -52.70 -19.46 27.73
C PRO A 634 -53.23 -18.32 28.63
N THR A 635 -52.34 -17.45 29.14
CA THR A 635 -52.77 -16.29 29.94
C THR A 635 -53.05 -15.07 29.05
N GLN A 636 -54.30 -14.60 29.04
CA GLN A 636 -54.72 -13.40 28.30
C GLN A 636 -54.24 -12.09 28.98
N PRO A 637 -54.07 -10.99 28.21
CA PRO A 637 -53.63 -9.70 28.75
C PRO A 637 -54.75 -8.96 29.50
N ALA A 638 -54.38 -8.24 30.56
CA ALA A 638 -55.28 -7.29 31.24
C ALA A 638 -55.32 -5.94 30.47
N PRO A 639 -56.46 -5.23 30.44
CA PRO A 639 -56.68 -4.10 29.53
C PRO A 639 -56.15 -2.76 30.06
N ALA A 640 -55.72 -1.90 29.13
CA ALA A 640 -55.54 -0.47 29.40
C ALA A 640 -56.90 0.26 29.45
N PRO A 641 -57.13 1.19 30.39
CA PRO A 641 -58.31 2.05 30.37
C PRO A 641 -58.11 3.22 29.39
N ALA A 642 -59.15 3.49 28.59
CA ALA A 642 -59.17 4.58 27.61
C ALA A 642 -59.53 5.94 28.24
N ALA A 643 -59.35 6.99 27.43
CA ALA A 643 -59.44 8.40 27.80
C ALA A 643 -60.79 8.86 28.40
N ALA A 644 -60.71 9.86 29.27
CA ALA A 644 -61.80 10.77 29.61
C ALA A 644 -61.27 12.17 29.97
N GLU A 645 -61.30 13.09 29.01
CA GLU A 645 -61.57 14.51 29.27
C GLU A 645 -63.05 14.66 29.73
N PRO A 646 -63.47 15.70 30.49
CA PRO A 646 -63.20 17.11 30.13
C PRO A 646 -63.12 18.16 31.28
N ALA A 647 -62.99 19.42 30.83
CA ALA A 647 -63.38 20.69 31.47
C ALA A 647 -62.39 21.39 32.42
N GLY A 648 -61.97 22.60 32.02
CA GLY A 648 -61.57 23.69 32.93
C GLY A 648 -62.80 24.37 33.57
N PRO A 649 -62.72 25.61 34.12
CA PRO A 649 -61.73 26.67 33.84
C PRO A 649 -61.08 27.28 35.09
N SER A 650 -60.22 28.30 34.91
CA SER A 650 -60.14 29.56 35.70
C SER A 650 -58.71 30.11 35.75
N GLU A 651 -58.61 31.38 35.35
CA GLU A 651 -57.44 32.26 35.41
C GLU A 651 -56.87 32.44 36.83
N THR A 652 -55.56 32.70 36.97
CA THR A 652 -55.01 33.99 37.46
C THR A 652 -53.46 34.01 37.50
N ALA A 653 -52.91 35.23 37.55
CA ALA A 653 -51.50 35.68 37.53
C ALA A 653 -50.50 34.97 38.51
N ALA A 654 -49.17 35.15 38.47
CA ALA A 654 -48.38 36.30 37.96
C ALA A 654 -46.89 36.00 37.62
N VAL A 655 -46.31 36.99 36.92
CA VAL A 655 -44.92 37.32 36.57
C VAL A 655 -43.82 37.01 37.62
N ALA A 656 -42.65 36.55 37.15
CA ALA A 656 -41.33 36.91 37.70
C ALA A 656 -40.23 36.74 36.61
N ASP A 657 -39.42 37.79 36.38
CA ASP A 657 -38.38 37.90 35.34
C ASP A 657 -36.96 37.82 35.94
N THR A 658 -36.00 37.30 35.15
CA THR A 658 -34.53 37.63 35.15
C THR A 658 -33.75 37.48 36.48
N GLU A 659 -32.41 37.45 36.56
CA GLU A 659 -31.35 38.05 35.73
C GLU A 659 -29.98 37.36 35.98
N ALA A 660 -29.00 37.55 35.10
CA ALA A 660 -27.60 37.12 35.26
C ALA A 660 -26.66 38.32 35.47
N PRO A 661 -25.48 38.15 36.11
CA PRO A 661 -24.38 39.11 35.93
C PRO A 661 -22.98 38.39 35.81
N PRO A 662 -21.83 39.08 35.66
CA PRO A 662 -21.24 39.28 34.34
C PRO A 662 -19.71 39.06 34.26
N ALA A 663 -19.10 39.36 33.10
CA ALA A 663 -17.65 39.44 32.91
C ALA A 663 -17.11 40.89 33.00
N PRO A 664 -15.79 41.08 33.23
CA PRO A 664 -15.06 42.26 32.73
C PRO A 664 -13.81 41.87 31.91
N ALA A 665 -13.20 42.85 31.22
CA ALA A 665 -12.14 42.63 30.23
C ALA A 665 -10.93 43.59 30.34
N ALA A 666 -9.83 43.16 29.68
CA ALA A 666 -8.75 43.94 29.05
C ALA A 666 -7.49 44.38 29.85
N THR A 667 -6.37 44.46 29.07
CA THR A 667 -5.01 45.02 29.32
C THR A 667 -3.98 44.11 30.01
N LYS A 668 -2.67 44.07 29.64
CA LYS A 668 -1.92 44.46 28.40
C LYS A 668 -0.48 43.89 28.42
N GLU A 669 0.18 43.87 27.25
CA GLU A 669 1.66 43.97 27.02
C GLU A 669 2.61 42.76 27.26
N GLU A 670 3.84 42.94 26.77
CA GLU A 670 4.72 41.95 26.09
C GLU A 670 6.01 41.54 26.86
N PRO A 671 6.80 40.54 26.39
CA PRO A 671 7.95 40.00 27.11
C PRO A 671 9.28 40.72 26.81
N LEU A 672 10.23 40.65 27.76
CA LEU A 672 11.60 41.17 27.62
C LEU A 672 12.65 40.05 27.74
N LYS A 673 13.67 40.12 26.88
CA LYS A 673 14.99 39.51 27.06
C LYS A 673 15.97 40.62 27.45
N GLN A 674 16.92 40.38 28.38
CA GLN A 674 18.36 40.48 28.13
C GLN A 674 19.21 40.13 29.37
N GLU A 675 20.54 40.15 29.18
CA GLU A 675 21.57 39.50 29.98
C GLU A 675 22.26 40.40 31.02
N GLU A 676 23.14 39.76 31.80
CA GLU A 676 24.35 40.29 32.45
C GLU A 676 24.27 41.35 33.60
N LYS A 677 24.74 40.85 34.76
CA LYS A 677 25.88 41.36 35.55
C LYS A 677 25.70 42.33 36.75
N ASP A 678 26.57 42.00 37.73
CA ASP A 678 27.28 42.78 38.74
C ASP A 678 26.60 43.28 40.03
N ASP A 679 27.12 42.71 41.13
CA ASP A 679 27.56 43.28 42.41
C ASP A 679 26.60 44.01 43.39
N GLU A 680 26.50 43.35 44.55
CA GLU A 680 26.49 43.89 45.93
C GLU A 680 27.39 45.14 46.18
N PRO A 681 27.28 45.83 47.34
CA PRO A 681 26.08 46.38 47.97
C PRO A 681 26.35 47.81 48.54
N GLU A 682 25.36 48.46 49.16
CA GLU A 682 25.46 49.04 50.53
C GLU A 682 24.22 49.89 50.89
N LEU A 683 23.67 49.61 52.09
CA LEU A 683 22.63 50.33 52.86
C LEU A 683 21.16 50.28 52.38
#